data_AF-A0A9D5VJ09-F1
#
_entry.id   AF-A0A9D5VJ09-F1
#
_cell.length_a   1.000
_cell.length_b   1.000
_cell.length_c   1.000
_cell.angle_alpha   90.00
_cell.angle_beta   90.00
_cell.angle_gamma   90.00
#
_symmetry.space_group_name_H-M   'P 1'
#
loop_
_entity.id
_entity.type
_entity.pdbx_description
1 polymer ?
#
loop_
_entity_poly.entity_id
_entity_poly.type
_entity_poly.pdbx_seq_one_letter_code
_entity_poly.pdbx_strand_id
1 'polypeptide(L)'
;MEKKVKSIKEDYCKFTEISGEHPFQEAMKDANAFVTYEARTIKNCSVLFFNFDLAKEMGLLPKEHPHYLNNELIDAILDTFAITIINEYDISHHTTFDPATKKPHRYMATRYLQLQHPNKKGKTSGDGRSIWNGCLRHNGKTFDISSCGTGATCLSPAAAIEGKFFKTGDPSVSYGCGMAEISDGYSAAVLSEIFHRSGINTERTLAIIDVKNGCGINVRVGENLIRPSHFFLHLKQANHKACKSISDYYIDREVSNHHLILKSNQNRYLQYLEHTVEIFAKIAAQFESEYIFCWLAWDGDNILANGGIIDYGSVRQFGLFHHKYRYDDIDRFSTNIIEQKRNAKYIVQTYIQLIDFIMSGSKKNIKLFAKHPLLKLFDEIYEEEKKLYLLQKIGLSEEKSKHLLHEHKKMIEKFQKSFYYFERQTSSKGEVKVADGINRNAIFCMRDLLRELAQHHLQTEVPLATSEFLRLMKSTYATNKDMAITPYRIFHASRLQKYYLQIIKLSKESVENIALRAMIINKPDRTTGNAIIIMADEMIRKKKDLDFDQFNKITESFIKEQTLYKHHLDYNYHQEYQNISKSNSKLTKQSDTNILLFPLLHGKNSGHPEKELHPTTPAKGKTSSIGKIIKKLLRIVHDNRESV
;
A
#
# COMPACT_ATOMS: atom_id res chain seq x y z
N MET A 1 25.01 -23.04 31.64
CA MET A 1 24.92 -22.74 30.19
C MET A 1 24.22 -23.84 29.39
N GLU A 2 24.18 -25.10 29.83
CA GLU A 2 23.52 -26.20 29.09
C GLU A 2 21.97 -26.15 29.05
N LYS A 3 21.29 -25.49 29.99
CA LYS A 3 19.82 -25.29 29.92
C LYS A 3 19.36 -24.32 28.83
N LYS A 4 20.27 -23.55 28.20
CA LYS A 4 19.95 -22.53 27.19
C LYS A 4 20.16 -23.00 25.75
N VAL A 5 20.82 -24.15 25.55
CA VAL A 5 21.12 -24.72 24.22
C VAL A 5 20.01 -25.68 23.77
N LYS A 6 19.22 -26.22 24.71
CA LYS A 6 18.10 -27.10 24.40
C LYS A 6 16.85 -26.38 23.83
N SER A 7 16.80 -25.03 23.85
CA SER A 7 15.58 -24.28 23.49
C SER A 7 15.50 -23.74 22.06
N ILE A 8 16.60 -23.63 21.30
CA ILE A 8 16.58 -22.90 20.00
C ILE A 8 16.01 -23.72 18.83
N LYS A 9 16.15 -25.06 18.84
CA LYS A 9 15.56 -25.92 17.78
C LYS A 9 14.04 -26.05 17.90
N GLU A 10 13.49 -25.90 19.10
CA GLU A 10 12.04 -25.86 19.33
C GLU A 10 11.44 -24.53 18.85
N ASP A 11 12.20 -23.44 18.87
CA ASP A 11 11.71 -22.08 18.56
C ASP A 11 11.20 -21.90 17.12
N TYR A 12 11.62 -22.75 16.16
CA TYR A 12 11.24 -22.64 14.74
C TYR A 12 10.38 -23.81 14.23
N CYS A 13 9.86 -24.67 15.11
CA CYS A 13 9.04 -25.81 14.70
C CYS A 13 7.79 -25.40 13.91
N LYS A 14 7.25 -24.19 14.15
CA LYS A 14 6.07 -23.65 13.45
C LYS A 14 6.23 -23.50 11.96
N PHE A 15 7.46 -23.37 11.44
CA PHE A 15 7.71 -23.37 10.00
C PHE A 15 7.28 -24.69 9.34
N THR A 16 7.37 -25.81 10.07
CA THR A 16 6.98 -27.14 9.55
C THR A 16 5.47 -27.30 9.34
N GLU A 17 4.64 -26.44 9.94
CA GLU A 17 3.19 -26.40 9.72
C GLU A 17 2.85 -25.81 8.34
N ILE A 18 3.79 -25.11 7.69
CA ILE A 18 3.64 -24.53 6.35
C ILE A 18 4.05 -25.57 5.30
N SER A 19 3.14 -26.47 5.00
CA SER A 19 3.44 -27.70 4.24
C SER A 19 2.95 -27.69 2.78
N GLY A 20 2.18 -26.68 2.37
CA GLY A 20 1.44 -26.63 1.10
C GLY A 20 -0.04 -26.99 1.24
N GLU A 21 -0.43 -27.62 2.36
CA GLU A 21 -1.81 -27.91 2.69
C GLU A 21 -2.55 -26.63 3.08
N HIS A 22 -3.80 -26.50 2.61
CA HIS A 22 -4.59 -25.31 2.87
C HIS A 22 -6.10 -25.63 2.96
N PRO A 23 -6.83 -25.12 3.98
CA PRO A 23 -8.27 -25.40 4.14
C PRO A 23 -9.14 -25.03 2.93
N PHE A 24 -8.70 -24.05 2.14
CA PHE A 24 -9.36 -23.69 0.87
C PHE A 24 -9.41 -24.84 -0.14
N GLN A 25 -8.42 -25.74 -0.14
CA GLN A 25 -8.38 -26.89 -1.04
C GLN A 25 -9.61 -27.78 -0.82
N GLU A 26 -9.93 -28.08 0.44
CA GLU A 26 -11.09 -28.87 0.80
C GLU A 26 -12.41 -28.12 0.54
N ALA A 27 -12.47 -26.85 0.93
CA ALA A 27 -13.66 -26.01 0.72
C ALA A 27 -14.05 -25.88 -0.77
N MET A 28 -13.08 -25.96 -1.67
CA MET A 28 -13.25 -25.71 -3.10
C MET A 28 -12.87 -26.90 -4.00
N LYS A 29 -12.72 -28.11 -3.46
CA LYS A 29 -12.24 -29.30 -4.20
C LYS A 29 -13.06 -29.63 -5.46
N ASP A 30 -14.38 -29.42 -5.42
CA ASP A 30 -15.29 -29.71 -6.54
C ASP A 30 -15.50 -28.53 -7.49
N ALA A 31 -14.85 -27.39 -7.25
CA ALA A 31 -15.15 -26.13 -7.92
C ALA A 31 -14.16 -25.76 -9.04
N ASN A 32 -13.11 -26.56 -9.23
CA ASN A 32 -11.95 -26.20 -10.08
C ASN A 32 -11.49 -24.77 -9.76
N ALA A 33 -11.24 -24.49 -8.48
CA ALA A 33 -10.83 -23.16 -8.00
C ALA A 33 -9.31 -23.01 -7.84
N PHE A 34 -8.55 -24.08 -8.07
CA PHE A 34 -7.09 -24.09 -7.96
C PHE A 34 -6.49 -25.22 -8.82
N VAL A 35 -5.18 -25.16 -9.02
CA VAL A 35 -4.35 -26.22 -9.61
C VAL A 35 -3.30 -26.63 -8.59
N THR A 36 -3.06 -27.93 -8.43
CA THR A 36 -2.07 -28.44 -7.48
C THR A 36 -0.77 -28.85 -8.15
N TYR A 37 0.36 -28.52 -7.56
CA TYR A 37 1.70 -28.83 -8.05
C TYR A 37 2.50 -29.62 -7.02
N GLU A 38 3.33 -30.54 -7.51
CA GLU A 38 4.49 -30.99 -6.73
C GLU A 38 5.49 -29.84 -6.65
N ALA A 39 6.27 -29.80 -5.57
CA ALA A 39 7.34 -28.83 -5.40
C ALA A 39 8.63 -29.53 -4.98
N ARG A 40 9.75 -28.84 -5.19
CA ARG A 40 11.08 -29.28 -4.75
C ARG A 40 11.87 -28.11 -4.19
N THR A 41 12.83 -28.40 -3.31
CA THR A 41 13.74 -27.39 -2.76
C THR A 41 14.73 -26.89 -3.82
N ILE A 42 15.09 -25.62 -3.70
CA ILE A 42 16.14 -24.97 -4.49
C ILE A 42 17.39 -24.88 -3.61
N LYS A 43 18.53 -25.34 -4.14
CA LYS A 43 19.82 -25.28 -3.44
C LYS A 43 20.51 -23.94 -3.68
N ASN A 44 21.40 -23.54 -2.77
CA ASN A 44 22.24 -22.33 -2.87
C ASN A 44 21.45 -21.01 -2.91
N CYS A 45 20.33 -20.96 -2.19
CA CYS A 45 19.56 -19.74 -1.96
C CYS A 45 20.07 -18.98 -0.74
N SER A 46 19.71 -17.70 -0.62
CA SER A 46 20.01 -16.91 0.58
C SER A 46 18.85 -16.01 0.97
N VAL A 47 18.71 -15.72 2.26
CA VAL A 47 17.67 -14.81 2.77
C VAL A 47 18.18 -13.38 2.63
N LEU A 48 17.46 -12.57 1.85
CA LEU A 48 17.77 -11.15 1.64
C LEU A 48 17.04 -10.24 2.62
N PHE A 49 15.81 -10.60 2.97
CA PHE A 49 14.94 -9.86 3.88
C PHE A 49 14.09 -10.83 4.69
N PHE A 50 13.85 -10.50 5.96
CA PHE A 50 12.93 -11.22 6.83
C PHE A 50 12.25 -10.25 7.80
N ASN A 51 10.93 -10.32 7.87
CA ASN A 51 10.10 -9.44 8.69
C ASN A 51 9.86 -10.07 10.07
N PHE A 52 10.73 -9.75 11.03
CA PHE A 52 10.66 -10.31 12.39
C PHE A 52 9.37 -9.96 13.11
N ASP A 53 8.88 -8.72 12.97
CA ASP A 53 7.65 -8.29 13.65
C ASP A 53 6.43 -9.06 13.12
N LEU A 54 6.32 -9.25 11.81
CA LEU A 54 5.30 -10.10 11.21
C LEU A 54 5.42 -11.55 11.65
N ALA A 55 6.63 -12.11 11.62
CA ALA A 55 6.86 -13.49 12.03
C ALA A 55 6.45 -13.73 13.50
N LYS A 56 6.69 -12.76 14.39
CA LYS A 56 6.22 -12.80 15.78
C LYS A 56 4.69 -12.68 15.88
N GLU A 57 4.10 -11.75 15.13
CA GLU A 57 2.65 -11.56 15.08
C GLU A 57 1.91 -12.83 14.64
N MET A 58 2.46 -13.55 13.68
CA MET A 58 1.92 -14.82 13.18
C MET A 58 2.26 -16.02 14.07
N GLY A 59 3.13 -15.86 15.07
CA GLY A 59 3.60 -16.95 15.92
C GLY A 59 4.62 -17.89 15.26
N LEU A 60 5.26 -17.49 14.16
CA LEU A 60 6.42 -18.18 13.58
C LEU A 60 7.67 -18.03 14.45
N LEU A 61 7.76 -16.91 15.18
CA LEU A 61 8.81 -16.64 16.14
C LEU A 61 8.22 -16.38 17.54
N PRO A 62 8.94 -16.75 18.61
CA PRO A 62 8.62 -16.29 19.96
C PRO A 62 8.59 -14.76 20.04
N LYS A 63 7.70 -14.19 20.85
CA LYS A 63 7.56 -12.74 21.03
C LYS A 63 8.87 -12.04 21.39
N GLU A 64 9.66 -12.67 22.27
CA GLU A 64 10.94 -12.17 22.76
C GLU A 64 12.13 -12.54 21.85
N HIS A 65 11.88 -13.13 20.67
CA HIS A 65 12.94 -13.50 19.74
C HIS A 65 13.70 -12.24 19.24
N PRO A 66 15.04 -12.23 19.27
CA PRO A 66 15.82 -11.08 18.87
C PRO A 66 15.85 -10.88 17.34
N HIS A 67 15.93 -9.63 16.86
CA HIS A 67 15.90 -9.32 15.43
C HIS A 67 17.25 -9.57 14.73
N TYR A 68 17.71 -10.82 14.71
CA TYR A 68 18.84 -11.28 13.92
C TYR A 68 18.59 -12.67 13.34
N LEU A 69 19.24 -13.00 12.22
CA LEU A 69 19.20 -14.33 11.62
C LEU A 69 20.30 -15.22 12.20
N ASN A 70 19.95 -16.27 12.93
CA ASN A 70 20.86 -17.40 13.16
C ASN A 70 20.74 -18.45 12.05
N ASN A 71 21.69 -19.38 12.02
CA ASN A 71 21.73 -20.44 11.00
C ASN A 71 20.45 -21.30 11.05
N GLU A 72 19.95 -21.61 12.23
CA GLU A 72 18.74 -22.42 12.38
C GLU A 72 17.49 -21.73 11.82
N LEU A 73 17.38 -20.40 11.96
CA LEU A 73 16.29 -19.63 11.37
C LEU A 73 16.44 -19.53 9.85
N ILE A 74 17.67 -19.34 9.36
CA ILE A 74 17.97 -19.32 7.92
C ILE A 74 17.55 -20.66 7.30
N ASP A 75 17.96 -21.77 7.91
CA ASP A 75 17.61 -23.12 7.45
C ASP A 75 16.09 -23.32 7.46
N ALA A 76 15.40 -22.93 8.54
CA ALA A 76 13.93 -23.02 8.60
C ALA A 76 13.23 -22.21 7.51
N ILE A 77 13.68 -20.98 7.23
CA ILE A 77 13.13 -20.12 6.18
C ILE A 77 13.38 -20.75 4.81
N LEU A 78 14.62 -21.15 4.52
CA LEU A 78 14.99 -21.71 3.21
C LEU A 78 14.32 -23.06 2.96
N ASP A 79 14.29 -23.94 3.95
CA ASP A 79 13.60 -25.23 3.83
C ASP A 79 12.12 -25.04 3.55
N THR A 80 11.47 -24.03 4.14
CA THR A 80 10.03 -23.79 3.97
C THR A 80 9.72 -23.12 2.62
N PHE A 81 10.49 -22.10 2.26
CA PHE A 81 10.09 -21.17 1.20
C PHE A 81 11.00 -21.18 -0.04
N ALA A 82 12.22 -21.69 0.03
CA ALA A 82 13.11 -21.82 -1.14
C ALA A 82 12.72 -23.04 -1.98
N ILE A 83 11.52 -22.98 -2.56
CA ILE A 83 10.92 -24.06 -3.34
C ILE A 83 10.59 -23.62 -4.76
N THR A 84 10.63 -24.56 -5.69
CA THR A 84 10.11 -24.40 -7.04
C THR A 84 9.13 -25.53 -7.39
N ILE A 85 8.08 -25.22 -8.13
CA ILE A 85 7.12 -26.21 -8.60
C ILE A 85 7.70 -27.09 -9.71
N ILE A 86 7.21 -28.32 -9.79
CA ILE A 86 7.34 -29.18 -10.96
C ILE A 86 6.10 -28.91 -11.81
N ASN A 87 6.27 -28.17 -12.90
CA ASN A 87 5.14 -27.64 -13.66
C ASN A 87 4.77 -28.52 -14.87
N GLU A 88 3.81 -28.05 -15.67
CA GLU A 88 3.31 -28.78 -16.83
C GLU A 88 4.37 -28.98 -17.92
N TYR A 89 5.31 -28.03 -18.07
CA TYR A 89 6.43 -28.19 -18.98
C TYR A 89 7.31 -29.36 -18.52
N ASP A 90 7.67 -29.41 -17.24
CA ASP A 90 8.50 -30.48 -16.69
C ASP A 90 7.86 -31.87 -16.84
N ILE A 91 6.54 -31.96 -16.60
CA ILE A 91 5.79 -33.21 -16.74
C ILE A 91 5.76 -33.66 -18.21
N SER A 92 5.46 -32.75 -19.14
CA SER A 92 5.36 -33.08 -20.58
C SER A 92 6.71 -33.41 -21.23
N HIS A 93 7.82 -32.92 -20.67
CA HIS A 93 9.17 -33.20 -21.16
C HIS A 93 9.89 -34.30 -20.38
N HIS A 94 9.21 -34.95 -19.43
CA HIS A 94 9.77 -36.00 -18.58
C HIS A 94 11.05 -35.56 -17.85
N THR A 95 11.11 -34.30 -17.39
CA THR A 95 12.26 -33.78 -16.65
C THR A 95 12.45 -34.60 -15.37
N THR A 96 13.66 -35.13 -15.16
CA THR A 96 14.01 -35.88 -13.96
C THR A 96 14.57 -34.97 -12.88
N PHE A 97 14.15 -35.21 -11.63
CA PHE A 97 14.61 -34.46 -10.46
C PHE A 97 15.04 -35.41 -9.36
N ASP A 98 15.98 -34.97 -8.53
CA ASP A 98 16.44 -35.69 -7.34
C ASP A 98 15.26 -35.89 -6.37
N PRO A 99 14.84 -37.15 -6.08
CA PRO A 99 13.74 -37.44 -5.17
C PRO A 99 13.94 -36.84 -3.77
N ALA A 100 15.18 -36.69 -3.31
CA ALA A 100 15.48 -36.12 -1.99
C ALA A 100 15.14 -34.62 -1.90
N THR A 101 14.98 -33.94 -3.03
CA THR A 101 14.59 -32.52 -3.06
C THR A 101 13.07 -32.32 -3.09
N LYS A 102 12.29 -33.37 -3.37
CA LYS A 102 10.84 -33.26 -3.49
C LYS A 102 10.17 -33.01 -2.14
N LYS A 103 9.19 -32.12 -2.14
CA LYS A 103 8.32 -31.87 -0.99
C LYS A 103 7.23 -32.94 -0.89
N PRO A 104 6.82 -33.32 0.33
CA PRO A 104 5.88 -34.42 0.54
C PRO A 104 4.44 -34.08 0.13
N HIS A 105 4.01 -32.82 0.29
CA HIS A 105 2.66 -32.38 -0.06
C HIS A 105 2.65 -31.57 -1.35
N ARG A 106 1.45 -31.43 -1.93
CA ARG A 106 1.20 -30.61 -3.11
C ARG A 106 0.78 -29.21 -2.70
N TYR A 107 1.27 -28.23 -3.43
CA TYR A 107 0.98 -26.81 -3.24
C TYR A 107 -0.09 -26.37 -4.24
N MET A 108 -0.87 -25.34 -3.90
CA MET A 108 -1.92 -24.84 -4.79
C MET A 108 -1.58 -23.49 -5.42
N ALA A 109 -1.94 -23.31 -6.68
CA ALA A 109 -2.07 -22.02 -7.35
C ALA A 109 -3.57 -21.76 -7.56
N THR A 110 -4.12 -20.66 -7.04
CA THR A 110 -5.57 -20.42 -7.12
C THR A 110 -5.96 -19.87 -8.48
N ARG A 111 -7.16 -20.22 -8.92
CA ARG A 111 -7.82 -19.62 -10.09
C ARG A 111 -8.64 -18.44 -9.63
N TYR A 112 -8.56 -17.35 -10.36
CA TYR A 112 -9.41 -16.19 -10.17
C TYR A 112 -9.57 -15.43 -11.48
N LEU A 113 -10.61 -14.62 -11.55
CA LEU A 113 -10.89 -13.83 -12.75
C LEU A 113 -9.84 -12.72 -12.92
N GLN A 114 -9.25 -12.61 -14.10
CA GLN A 114 -8.39 -11.50 -14.48
C GLN A 114 -8.83 -10.92 -15.83
N LEU A 115 -9.10 -9.63 -15.87
CA LEU A 115 -9.58 -8.93 -17.07
C LEU A 115 -8.51 -8.73 -18.12
N GLN A 116 -7.24 -8.78 -17.74
CA GLN A 116 -6.12 -8.75 -18.69
C GLN A 116 -5.99 -10.09 -19.42
N HIS A 117 -6.43 -11.18 -18.80
CA HIS A 117 -6.26 -12.51 -19.35
C HIS A 117 -7.15 -12.77 -20.59
N PRO A 118 -6.71 -13.50 -21.63
CA PRO A 118 -7.53 -13.77 -22.82
C PRO A 118 -8.88 -14.40 -22.49
N ASN A 119 -8.90 -15.32 -21.52
CA ASN A 119 -10.10 -16.01 -21.08
C ASN A 119 -10.89 -15.21 -20.02
N LYS A 120 -11.93 -14.50 -20.47
CA LYS A 120 -12.81 -13.70 -19.58
C LYS A 120 -13.78 -14.53 -18.73
N LYS A 121 -13.72 -15.87 -18.77
CA LYS A 121 -14.43 -16.78 -17.84
C LYS A 121 -13.54 -17.25 -16.68
N GLY A 122 -12.27 -16.82 -16.66
CA GLY A 122 -11.27 -17.10 -15.63
C GLY A 122 -10.87 -18.57 -15.48
N LYS A 123 -11.17 -19.42 -16.48
CA LYS A 123 -10.78 -20.85 -16.45
C LYS A 123 -9.29 -21.08 -16.65
N THR A 124 -8.54 -20.08 -17.06
CA THR A 124 -7.10 -20.18 -17.36
C THR A 124 -6.30 -19.06 -16.72
N SER A 125 -6.91 -18.24 -15.86
CA SER A 125 -6.27 -17.14 -15.14
C SER A 125 -6.18 -17.44 -13.65
N GLY A 126 -5.25 -16.78 -12.96
CA GLY A 126 -5.00 -16.98 -11.55
C GLY A 126 -3.53 -16.77 -11.20
N ASP A 127 -3.06 -17.51 -10.21
CA ASP A 127 -1.67 -17.47 -9.76
C ASP A 127 -0.70 -17.98 -10.83
N GLY A 128 -0.26 -17.09 -11.73
CA GLY A 128 0.61 -17.41 -12.87
C GLY A 128 2.07 -17.72 -12.52
N ARG A 129 2.53 -17.19 -11.38
CA ARG A 129 3.90 -17.31 -10.88
C ARG A 129 3.98 -17.51 -9.37
N SER A 130 2.87 -17.92 -8.76
CA SER A 130 2.74 -18.01 -7.31
C SER A 130 2.12 -19.33 -6.89
N ILE A 131 2.42 -19.74 -5.67
CA ILE A 131 1.71 -20.81 -4.98
C ILE A 131 1.37 -20.37 -3.56
N TRP A 132 0.40 -21.03 -2.95
CA TRP A 132 0.08 -20.92 -1.55
C TRP A 132 0.90 -21.96 -0.79
N ASN A 133 1.72 -21.49 0.14
CA ASN A 133 2.56 -22.33 0.99
C ASN A 133 1.78 -22.98 2.12
N GLY A 134 0.60 -22.46 2.44
CA GLY A 134 -0.27 -22.97 3.49
C GLY A 134 -0.86 -21.84 4.31
N CYS A 135 -1.36 -22.15 5.50
CA CYS A 135 -1.84 -21.16 6.45
C CYS A 135 -1.35 -21.47 7.86
N LEU A 136 -1.23 -20.44 8.69
CA LEU A 136 -0.84 -20.56 10.09
C LEU A 136 -1.90 -19.92 10.99
N ARG A 137 -2.22 -20.57 12.11
CA ARG A 137 -3.15 -20.03 13.11
C ARG A 137 -2.41 -19.62 14.38
N HIS A 138 -2.61 -18.38 14.83
CA HIS A 138 -2.03 -17.87 16.05
C HIS A 138 -2.92 -16.80 16.69
N ASN A 139 -3.07 -16.86 18.03
CA ASN A 139 -3.87 -15.90 18.81
C ASN A 139 -5.27 -15.60 18.23
N GLY A 140 -6.00 -16.65 17.85
CA GLY A 140 -7.35 -16.54 17.29
C GLY A 140 -7.39 -16.17 15.81
N LYS A 141 -6.31 -15.65 15.22
CA LYS A 141 -6.23 -15.28 13.81
C LYS A 141 -5.62 -16.39 12.97
N THR A 142 -6.02 -16.44 11.71
CA THR A 142 -5.41 -17.31 10.70
C THR A 142 -4.77 -16.44 9.61
N PHE A 143 -3.59 -16.81 9.17
CA PHE A 143 -2.80 -16.12 8.16
C PHE A 143 -2.56 -17.06 6.98
N ASP A 144 -2.90 -16.61 5.78
CA ASP A 144 -2.56 -17.29 4.54
C ASP A 144 -1.16 -16.85 4.09
N ILE A 145 -0.37 -17.80 3.59
CA ILE A 145 1.02 -17.58 3.21
C ILE A 145 1.20 -18.04 1.76
N SER A 146 1.73 -17.14 0.92
CA SER A 146 1.96 -17.41 -0.50
C SER A 146 3.34 -16.92 -0.94
N SER A 147 3.94 -17.62 -1.89
CA SER A 147 5.24 -17.28 -2.46
C SER A 147 5.08 -16.97 -3.94
N CYS A 148 5.59 -15.82 -4.37
CA CYS A 148 5.76 -15.46 -5.78
C CYS A 148 7.14 -15.87 -6.23
N GLY A 149 7.31 -16.22 -7.51
CA GLY A 149 8.61 -16.59 -8.06
C GLY A 149 8.95 -18.07 -7.86
N THR A 150 7.96 -18.92 -7.55
CA THR A 150 8.14 -20.35 -7.32
C THR A 150 8.06 -21.18 -8.61
N GLY A 151 7.79 -20.56 -9.75
CA GLY A 151 7.78 -21.23 -11.06
C GLY A 151 6.52 -20.93 -11.89
N ALA A 152 6.60 -21.28 -13.16
CA ALA A 152 5.57 -20.95 -14.14
C ALA A 152 4.39 -21.92 -14.03
N THR A 153 3.18 -21.40 -13.91
CA THR A 153 1.95 -22.21 -13.84
C THR A 153 1.17 -22.15 -15.15
N CYS A 154 0.26 -23.09 -15.38
CA CYS A 154 -0.73 -22.99 -16.46
C CYS A 154 -1.71 -21.81 -16.34
N LEU A 155 -1.66 -21.06 -15.23
CA LEU A 155 -2.51 -19.88 -14.99
C LEU A 155 -1.85 -18.57 -15.43
N SER A 156 -0.61 -18.64 -15.93
CA SER A 156 0.09 -17.47 -16.44
C SER A 156 -0.56 -16.95 -17.74
N PRO A 157 -0.64 -15.62 -17.92
CA PRO A 157 -1.12 -15.03 -19.18
C PRO A 157 -0.40 -15.59 -20.41
N ALA A 158 0.91 -15.79 -20.32
CA ALA A 158 1.71 -16.33 -21.42
C ALA A 158 1.27 -17.73 -21.85
N ALA A 159 0.98 -18.64 -20.91
CA ALA A 159 0.53 -19.98 -21.26
C ALA A 159 -0.78 -19.97 -22.05
N ALA A 160 -1.70 -19.06 -21.69
CA ALA A 160 -2.98 -18.93 -22.38
C ALA A 160 -2.89 -18.22 -23.74
N ILE A 161 -1.97 -17.26 -23.89
CA ILE A 161 -1.73 -16.54 -25.15
C ILE A 161 -1.05 -17.46 -26.16
N GLU A 162 -0.02 -18.17 -25.73
CA GLU A 162 0.86 -18.97 -26.60
C GLU A 162 0.38 -20.41 -26.77
N GLY A 163 -0.63 -20.85 -25.99
CA GLY A 163 -1.19 -22.19 -26.08
C GLY A 163 -0.22 -23.31 -25.70
N LYS A 164 0.84 -23.00 -24.95
CA LYS A 164 1.87 -23.95 -24.51
C LYS A 164 2.34 -23.65 -23.07
N PHE A 165 2.95 -24.64 -22.43
CA PHE A 165 3.55 -24.49 -21.11
C PHE A 165 5.01 -24.09 -21.20
N PHE A 166 5.47 -23.30 -20.22
CA PHE A 166 6.82 -22.75 -20.21
C PHE A 166 7.68 -23.41 -19.14
N LYS A 167 8.96 -23.57 -19.45
CA LYS A 167 9.95 -23.94 -18.45
C LYS A 167 10.09 -22.81 -17.43
N THR A 168 10.13 -23.14 -16.15
CA THR A 168 10.42 -22.14 -15.11
C THR A 168 11.77 -21.46 -15.38
N GLY A 169 11.76 -20.13 -15.41
CA GLY A 169 12.94 -19.30 -15.69
C GLY A 169 13.28 -19.14 -17.17
N ASP A 170 12.38 -19.49 -18.09
CA ASP A 170 12.59 -19.26 -19.53
C ASP A 170 12.69 -17.75 -19.85
N PRO A 171 13.87 -17.24 -20.28
CA PRO A 171 14.08 -15.82 -20.50
C PRO A 171 13.34 -15.28 -21.73
N SER A 172 12.80 -16.16 -22.59
CA SER A 172 12.03 -15.73 -23.77
C SER A 172 10.65 -15.17 -23.42
N VAL A 173 10.20 -15.37 -22.17
CA VAL A 173 8.88 -14.94 -21.70
C VAL A 173 8.99 -14.25 -20.36
N SER A 174 8.98 -12.91 -20.34
CA SER A 174 9.14 -12.09 -19.13
C SER A 174 8.18 -12.48 -17.99
N TYR A 175 6.94 -11.96 -17.99
CA TYR A 175 6.00 -12.19 -16.88
C TYR A 175 5.55 -13.66 -16.75
N GLY A 176 5.66 -14.43 -17.83
CA GLY A 176 5.26 -15.85 -17.89
C GLY A 176 6.34 -16.85 -17.50
N CYS A 177 7.60 -16.46 -17.26
CA CYS A 177 8.66 -17.39 -16.88
C CYS A 177 8.49 -17.97 -15.47
N GLY A 178 7.57 -17.43 -14.67
CA GLY A 178 7.30 -17.93 -13.31
C GLY A 178 8.27 -17.46 -12.23
N MET A 179 9.23 -16.60 -12.58
CA MET A 179 10.16 -15.97 -11.63
C MET A 179 9.63 -14.61 -11.17
N ALA A 180 10.07 -14.17 -10.00
CA ALA A 180 9.83 -12.82 -9.51
C ALA A 180 11.16 -12.07 -9.40
N GLU A 181 11.14 -10.74 -9.55
CA GLU A 181 12.33 -9.92 -9.36
C GLU A 181 12.52 -9.57 -7.87
N ILE A 182 13.78 -9.42 -7.46
CA ILE A 182 14.12 -8.98 -6.09
C ILE A 182 13.67 -7.52 -5.85
N SER A 183 13.72 -6.67 -6.88
CA SER A 183 13.24 -5.27 -6.88
C SER A 183 11.75 -5.18 -6.54
N ASP A 184 10.93 -6.04 -7.14
CA ASP A 184 9.50 -6.18 -6.81
C ASP A 184 9.32 -6.56 -5.34
N GLY A 185 10.12 -7.51 -4.86
CA GLY A 185 10.07 -7.99 -3.47
C GLY A 185 10.36 -6.88 -2.46
N TYR A 186 11.41 -6.09 -2.68
CA TYR A 186 11.76 -4.97 -1.81
C TYR A 186 10.74 -3.85 -1.86
N SER A 187 10.26 -3.51 -3.06
CA SER A 187 9.20 -2.51 -3.21
C SER A 187 7.94 -2.91 -2.42
N ALA A 188 7.55 -4.19 -2.53
CA ALA A 188 6.43 -4.74 -1.77
C ALA A 188 6.70 -4.73 -0.26
N ALA A 189 7.89 -5.17 0.19
CA ALA A 189 8.24 -5.23 1.61
C ALA A 189 8.16 -3.86 2.29
N VAL A 190 8.72 -2.83 1.65
CA VAL A 190 8.72 -1.48 2.22
C VAL A 190 7.34 -0.84 2.15
N LEU A 191 6.65 -0.92 1.00
CA LEU A 191 5.37 -0.24 0.83
C LEU A 191 4.24 -0.90 1.63
N SER A 192 4.23 -2.23 1.74
CA SER A 192 3.26 -2.95 2.58
C SER A 192 3.38 -2.61 4.05
N GLU A 193 4.60 -2.55 4.58
CA GLU A 193 4.80 -2.17 5.98
C GLU A 193 4.44 -0.71 6.24
N ILE A 194 4.77 0.21 5.33
CA ILE A 194 4.33 1.61 5.45
C ILE A 194 2.80 1.69 5.47
N PHE A 195 2.11 0.97 4.60
CA PHE A 195 0.65 0.96 4.53
C PHE A 195 0.02 0.33 5.78
N HIS A 196 0.47 -0.86 6.16
CA HIS A 196 0.00 -1.56 7.35
C HIS A 196 0.12 -0.68 8.61
N ARG A 197 1.30 -0.11 8.86
CA ARG A 197 1.56 0.74 10.03
C ARG A 197 0.85 2.09 9.96
N SER A 198 0.42 2.52 8.76
CA SER A 198 -0.39 3.72 8.55
C SER A 198 -1.91 3.44 8.57
N GLY A 199 -2.34 2.24 8.95
CA GLY A 199 -3.75 1.85 9.02
C GLY A 199 -4.41 1.68 7.65
N ILE A 200 -3.64 1.28 6.63
CA ILE A 200 -4.14 0.86 5.33
C ILE A 200 -4.01 -0.65 5.26
N ASN A 201 -5.13 -1.35 5.10
CA ASN A 201 -5.15 -2.81 4.99
C ASN A 201 -4.34 -3.26 3.76
N THR A 202 -3.54 -4.31 3.93
CA THR A 202 -2.72 -4.87 2.85
C THR A 202 -2.13 -6.23 3.19
N GLU A 203 -1.73 -7.00 2.18
CA GLU A 203 -0.76 -8.08 2.34
C GLU A 203 0.58 -7.53 2.86
N ARG A 204 1.37 -8.35 3.55
CA ARG A 204 2.71 -7.99 4.02
C ARG A 204 3.76 -8.96 3.50
N THR A 205 4.98 -8.47 3.29
CA THR A 205 6.11 -9.35 2.91
C THR A 205 6.76 -9.93 4.16
N LEU A 206 6.80 -11.27 4.24
CA LEU A 206 7.48 -12.01 5.30
C LEU A 206 8.96 -12.21 5.00
N ALA A 207 9.29 -12.63 3.77
CA ALA A 207 10.66 -12.93 3.39
C ALA A 207 10.92 -12.66 1.91
N ILE A 208 12.17 -12.31 1.59
CA ILE A 208 12.69 -12.27 0.22
C ILE A 208 13.88 -13.20 0.17
N ILE A 209 13.85 -14.18 -0.74
CA ILE A 209 14.88 -15.19 -0.92
C ILE A 209 15.55 -14.97 -2.27
N ASP A 210 16.86 -14.86 -2.30
CA ASP A 210 17.66 -14.81 -3.52
C ASP A 210 17.77 -16.21 -4.13
N VAL A 211 17.37 -16.33 -5.40
CA VAL A 211 17.55 -17.54 -6.21
C VAL A 211 18.57 -17.34 -7.34
N LYS A 212 19.35 -16.25 -7.27
CA LYS A 212 20.40 -15.76 -8.18
C LYS A 212 19.87 -15.02 -9.40
N ASN A 213 20.78 -14.31 -10.08
CA ASN A 213 20.52 -13.56 -11.33
C ASN A 213 19.41 -12.50 -11.22
N GLY A 214 19.27 -11.86 -10.07
CA GLY A 214 18.24 -10.84 -9.83
C GLY A 214 16.83 -11.41 -9.60
N CYS A 215 16.67 -12.73 -9.69
CA CYS A 215 15.42 -13.41 -9.39
C CYS A 215 15.33 -13.71 -7.89
N GLY A 216 14.10 -13.66 -7.37
CA GLY A 216 13.82 -13.99 -5.99
C GLY A 216 12.50 -14.74 -5.79
N ILE A 217 12.34 -15.27 -4.59
CA ILE A 217 11.06 -15.73 -4.06
C ILE A 217 10.58 -14.70 -3.05
N ASN A 218 9.41 -14.13 -3.31
CA ASN A 218 8.80 -13.10 -2.48
C ASN A 218 7.65 -13.74 -1.69
N VAL A 219 7.89 -13.97 -0.40
CA VAL A 219 6.92 -14.59 0.52
C VAL A 219 6.03 -13.51 1.09
N ARG A 220 4.74 -13.60 0.80
CA ARG A 220 3.70 -12.69 1.26
C ARG A 220 2.72 -13.38 2.20
N VAL A 221 2.11 -12.57 3.04
CA VAL A 221 1.18 -12.99 4.08
C VAL A 221 -0.01 -12.05 4.11
N GLY A 222 -1.20 -12.60 4.29
CA GLY A 222 -2.38 -11.84 4.68
C GLY A 222 -3.23 -12.65 5.65
N GLU A 223 -4.05 -12.01 6.48
CA GLU A 223 -5.03 -12.72 7.32
C GLU A 223 -6.08 -13.47 6.48
N ASN A 224 -6.27 -13.04 5.22
CA ASN A 224 -7.02 -13.72 4.20
C ASN A 224 -6.57 -13.22 2.82
N LEU A 225 -5.99 -14.08 1.98
CA LEU A 225 -5.49 -13.70 0.64
C LEU A 225 -6.57 -13.84 -0.47
N ILE A 226 -7.81 -14.12 -0.09
CA ILE A 226 -8.93 -14.18 -1.03
C ILE A 226 -9.31 -12.78 -1.54
N ARG A 227 -9.57 -12.72 -2.84
CA ARG A 227 -9.86 -11.51 -3.64
C ARG A 227 -11.30 -11.57 -4.19
N PRO A 228 -11.96 -10.44 -4.50
CA PRO A 228 -13.24 -10.44 -5.23
C PRO A 228 -13.22 -11.32 -6.50
N SER A 229 -12.09 -11.34 -7.20
CA SER A 229 -11.89 -12.11 -8.42
C SER A 229 -12.07 -13.62 -8.24
N HIS A 230 -11.82 -14.17 -7.04
CA HIS A 230 -12.06 -15.58 -6.74
C HIS A 230 -13.56 -15.91 -6.69
N PHE A 231 -14.39 -14.98 -6.18
CA PHE A 231 -15.85 -15.15 -6.19
C PHE A 231 -16.41 -14.94 -7.60
N PHE A 232 -15.94 -13.91 -8.28
CA PHE A 232 -16.51 -13.46 -9.55
C PHE A 232 -16.22 -14.42 -10.69
N LEU A 233 -15.13 -15.20 -10.59
CA LEU A 233 -14.87 -16.36 -11.44
C LEU A 233 -16.08 -17.29 -11.52
N HIS A 234 -16.53 -17.79 -10.36
CA HIS A 234 -17.62 -18.75 -10.28
C HIS A 234 -18.96 -18.12 -10.63
N LEU A 235 -19.16 -16.85 -10.25
CA LEU A 235 -20.35 -16.10 -10.66
C LEU A 235 -20.42 -15.99 -12.17
N LYS A 236 -19.32 -15.67 -12.86
CA LYS A 236 -19.28 -15.61 -14.34
C LYS A 236 -19.64 -16.94 -14.97
N GLN A 237 -19.23 -18.05 -14.35
CA GLN A 237 -19.54 -19.41 -14.80
C GLN A 237 -20.95 -19.89 -14.40
N ALA A 238 -21.71 -19.08 -13.67
CA ALA A 238 -23.00 -19.47 -13.09
C ALA A 238 -22.90 -20.75 -12.23
N ASN A 239 -21.75 -20.95 -11.57
CA ASN A 239 -21.52 -22.08 -10.69
C ASN A 239 -22.03 -21.76 -9.28
N HIS A 240 -23.32 -22.03 -9.04
CA HIS A 240 -24.00 -21.71 -7.77
C HIS A 240 -23.32 -22.35 -6.56
N LYS A 241 -23.02 -23.66 -6.64
CA LYS A 241 -22.36 -24.41 -5.56
C LYS A 241 -21.02 -23.76 -5.19
N ALA A 242 -20.18 -23.46 -6.18
CA ALA A 242 -18.88 -22.84 -5.93
C ALA A 242 -19.00 -21.41 -5.38
N CYS A 243 -19.94 -20.60 -5.88
CA CYS A 243 -20.23 -19.28 -5.31
C CYS A 243 -20.60 -19.38 -3.82
N LYS A 244 -21.45 -20.33 -3.45
CA LYS A 244 -21.82 -20.56 -2.06
C LYS A 244 -20.61 -21.03 -1.24
N SER A 245 -19.86 -22.02 -1.71
CA SER A 245 -18.70 -22.56 -1.00
C SER A 245 -17.64 -21.51 -0.69
N ILE A 246 -17.28 -20.67 -1.66
CA ILE A 246 -16.28 -19.62 -1.43
C ILE A 246 -16.81 -18.52 -0.50
N SER A 247 -18.09 -18.15 -0.62
CA SER A 247 -18.73 -17.21 0.31
C SER A 247 -18.80 -17.75 1.73
N ASP A 248 -19.13 -19.01 1.92
CA ASP A 248 -19.14 -19.64 3.24
C ASP A 248 -17.73 -19.67 3.84
N TYR A 249 -16.75 -20.17 3.09
CA TYR A 249 -15.34 -20.21 3.49
C TYR A 249 -14.84 -18.82 3.91
N TYR A 250 -15.10 -17.80 3.08
CA TYR A 250 -14.64 -16.45 3.36
C TYR A 250 -15.33 -15.85 4.59
N ILE A 251 -16.65 -15.96 4.70
CA ILE A 251 -17.39 -15.43 5.86
C ILE A 251 -16.93 -16.13 7.14
N ASP A 252 -16.78 -17.46 7.14
CA ASP A 252 -16.29 -18.21 8.29
C ASP A 252 -14.87 -17.75 8.69
N ARG A 253 -14.00 -17.48 7.70
CA ARG A 253 -12.67 -16.94 7.95
C ARG A 253 -12.72 -15.54 8.58
N GLU A 254 -13.49 -14.61 8.02
CA GLU A 254 -13.60 -13.24 8.57
C GLU A 254 -14.24 -13.22 9.97
N VAL A 255 -15.19 -14.12 10.25
CA VAL A 255 -15.74 -14.30 11.60
C VAL A 255 -14.69 -14.84 12.56
N SER A 256 -13.93 -15.85 12.13
CA SER A 256 -12.87 -16.45 12.96
C SER A 256 -11.74 -15.46 13.27
N ASN A 257 -11.43 -14.57 12.33
CA ASN A 257 -10.43 -13.52 12.48
C ASN A 257 -10.96 -12.27 13.20
N HIS A 258 -12.23 -12.27 13.60
CA HIS A 258 -12.92 -11.16 14.29
C HIS A 258 -13.11 -9.88 13.45
N HIS A 259 -13.05 -9.99 12.13
CA HIS A 259 -13.32 -8.87 11.21
C HIS A 259 -14.79 -8.69 10.90
N LEU A 260 -15.57 -9.78 10.97
CA LEU A 260 -17.00 -9.78 10.75
C LEU A 260 -17.74 -10.32 11.98
N ILE A 261 -18.63 -9.51 12.54
CA ILE A 261 -19.50 -9.92 13.66
C ILE A 261 -20.90 -10.19 13.11
N LEU A 262 -21.34 -11.44 13.18
CA LEU A 262 -22.67 -11.85 12.74
C LEU A 262 -23.67 -11.79 13.90
N LYS A 263 -24.80 -11.12 13.67
CA LYS A 263 -25.99 -11.16 14.54
C LYS A 263 -26.78 -12.43 14.23
N SER A 264 -27.16 -13.18 15.27
CA SER A 264 -27.82 -14.48 15.17
C SER A 264 -29.15 -14.47 14.41
N ASN A 265 -29.91 -13.37 14.50
CA ASN A 265 -31.27 -13.28 13.93
C ASN A 265 -31.31 -12.72 12.50
N GLN A 266 -30.17 -12.61 11.81
CA GLN A 266 -30.08 -12.02 10.48
C GLN A 266 -29.37 -12.95 9.49
N ASN A 267 -29.75 -12.88 8.21
CA ASN A 267 -29.11 -13.71 7.18
C ASN A 267 -27.62 -13.34 7.03
N ARG A 268 -26.73 -14.31 7.22
CA ARG A 268 -25.27 -14.11 7.19
C ARG A 268 -24.76 -13.51 5.87
N TYR A 269 -25.36 -13.86 4.73
CA TYR A 269 -24.93 -13.35 3.43
C TYR A 269 -25.31 -11.87 3.25
N LEU A 270 -26.46 -11.46 3.77
CA LEU A 270 -26.86 -10.05 3.75
C LEU A 270 -26.00 -9.20 4.69
N GLN A 271 -25.68 -9.71 5.89
CA GLN A 271 -24.75 -9.05 6.80
C GLN A 271 -23.34 -8.91 6.20
N TYR A 272 -22.85 -9.97 5.54
CA TYR A 272 -21.59 -9.93 4.80
C TYR A 272 -21.63 -8.91 3.65
N LEU A 273 -22.75 -8.83 2.93
CA LEU A 273 -22.92 -7.87 1.84
C LEU A 273 -22.90 -6.42 2.35
N GLU A 274 -23.58 -6.12 3.45
CA GLU A 274 -23.53 -4.81 4.11
C GLU A 274 -22.11 -4.46 4.55
N HIS A 275 -21.40 -5.41 5.18
CA HIS A 275 -20.00 -5.22 5.56
C HIS A 275 -19.09 -4.96 4.35
N THR A 276 -19.32 -5.65 3.24
CA THR A 276 -18.59 -5.44 1.97
C THR A 276 -18.83 -4.05 1.40
N VAL A 277 -20.06 -3.51 1.50
CA VAL A 277 -20.38 -2.14 1.08
C VAL A 277 -19.55 -1.14 1.88
N GLU A 278 -19.48 -1.31 3.22
CA GLU A 278 -18.68 -0.43 4.07
C GLU A 278 -17.19 -0.48 3.72
N ILE A 279 -16.64 -1.69 3.58
CA ILE A 279 -15.22 -1.90 3.21
C ILE A 279 -14.90 -1.13 1.94
N PHE A 280 -15.59 -1.43 0.84
CA PHE A 280 -15.25 -0.87 -0.47
C PHE A 280 -15.53 0.64 -0.56
N ALA A 281 -16.49 1.16 0.20
CA ALA A 281 -16.73 2.60 0.28
C ALA A 281 -15.59 3.32 1.02
N LYS A 282 -15.17 2.79 2.19
CA LYS A 282 -14.08 3.34 3.01
C LYS A 282 -12.75 3.30 2.29
N ILE A 283 -12.38 2.17 1.69
CA ILE A 283 -11.10 2.05 0.99
C ILE A 283 -11.02 2.94 -0.27
N ALA A 284 -12.12 3.10 -1.02
CA ALA A 284 -12.15 4.01 -2.16
C ALA A 284 -11.96 5.47 -1.70
N ALA A 285 -12.58 5.86 -0.58
CA ALA A 285 -12.40 7.18 0.01
C ALA A 285 -10.97 7.39 0.54
N GLN A 286 -10.40 6.36 1.15
CA GLN A 286 -9.03 6.36 1.65
C GLN A 286 -8.02 6.47 0.51
N PHE A 287 -8.17 5.70 -0.57
CA PHE A 287 -7.26 5.73 -1.72
C PHE A 287 -7.27 7.10 -2.41
N GLU A 288 -8.45 7.66 -2.70
CA GLU A 288 -8.53 8.99 -3.30
C GLU A 288 -7.96 10.07 -2.36
N SER A 289 -8.18 9.95 -1.05
CA SER A 289 -7.66 10.92 -0.08
C SER A 289 -6.15 10.78 0.13
N GLU A 290 -5.60 9.57 0.15
CA GLU A 290 -4.17 9.35 0.37
C GLU A 290 -3.35 9.38 -0.92
N TYR A 291 -4.00 9.71 -2.04
CA TYR A 291 -3.42 9.74 -3.39
C TYR A 291 -2.82 8.38 -3.77
N ILE A 292 -3.49 7.31 -3.36
CA ILE A 292 -3.12 5.93 -3.67
C ILE A 292 -3.84 5.54 -4.96
N PHE A 293 -3.03 5.22 -5.95
CA PHE A 293 -3.44 4.51 -7.13
C PHE A 293 -3.17 3.02 -6.90
N CYS A 294 -4.24 2.24 -6.86
CA CYS A 294 -4.20 0.81 -7.05
C CYS A 294 -4.85 0.55 -8.41
N TRP A 295 -4.30 -0.35 -9.21
CA TRP A 295 -5.00 -0.74 -10.43
C TRP A 295 -6.24 -1.57 -10.09
N LEU A 296 -7.29 -0.85 -9.72
CA LEU A 296 -8.56 -1.40 -9.30
C LEU A 296 -9.47 -1.50 -10.51
N ALA A 297 -9.54 -2.67 -11.12
CA ALA A 297 -10.59 -3.01 -12.07
C ALA A 297 -11.74 -3.74 -11.36
N TRP A 298 -12.83 -3.99 -12.07
CA TRP A 298 -14.06 -4.50 -11.45
C TRP A 298 -14.01 -5.98 -11.07
N ASP A 299 -13.15 -6.74 -11.72
CA ASP A 299 -12.85 -8.12 -11.32
C ASP A 299 -12.22 -8.17 -9.93
N GLY A 300 -11.56 -7.09 -9.49
CA GLY A 300 -10.94 -6.98 -8.19
C GLY A 300 -9.79 -7.98 -8.03
N ASP A 301 -8.97 -8.14 -9.06
CA ASP A 301 -7.78 -8.96 -8.98
C ASP A 301 -6.73 -8.31 -8.08
N ASN A 302 -6.39 -7.02 -8.23
CA ASN A 302 -5.35 -6.37 -7.40
C ASN A 302 -5.84 -5.86 -6.03
N ILE A 303 -6.90 -6.44 -5.48
CA ILE A 303 -7.41 -6.10 -4.15
C ILE A 303 -7.94 -7.32 -3.42
N LEU A 304 -7.74 -7.38 -2.11
CA LEU A 304 -8.30 -8.41 -1.24
C LEU A 304 -9.79 -8.12 -0.98
N ALA A 305 -10.55 -9.17 -0.66
CA ALA A 305 -11.98 -9.05 -0.42
C ALA A 305 -12.30 -8.25 0.86
N ASN A 306 -11.33 -8.12 1.78
CA ASN A 306 -11.39 -7.23 2.94
C ASN A 306 -10.93 -5.78 2.63
N GLY A 307 -10.73 -5.46 1.35
CA GLY A 307 -10.29 -4.14 0.87
C GLY A 307 -8.78 -3.90 0.96
N GLY A 308 -7.99 -4.89 1.38
CA GLY A 308 -6.54 -4.77 1.48
C GLY A 308 -5.84 -4.73 0.11
N ILE A 309 -4.75 -3.95 0.02
CA ILE A 309 -3.91 -3.90 -1.20
C ILE A 309 -3.10 -5.19 -1.34
N ILE A 310 -2.99 -5.68 -2.57
CA ILE A 310 -2.20 -6.85 -2.97
C ILE A 310 -1.60 -6.62 -4.36
N ASP A 311 -0.46 -7.26 -4.66
CA ASP A 311 0.26 -7.16 -5.94
C ASP A 311 0.75 -5.75 -6.26
N TYR A 312 1.85 -5.40 -5.61
CA TYR A 312 2.46 -4.07 -5.60
C TYR A 312 3.05 -3.56 -6.93
N GLY A 313 3.05 -4.36 -8.00
CA GLY A 313 3.65 -3.95 -9.28
C GLY A 313 3.02 -2.68 -9.88
N SER A 314 1.70 -2.54 -9.76
CA SER A 314 0.94 -1.40 -10.31
C SER A 314 0.49 -0.39 -9.25
N VAL A 315 0.92 -0.54 -7.99
CA VAL A 315 0.51 0.36 -6.90
C VAL A 315 1.41 1.59 -6.90
N ARG A 316 0.80 2.78 -6.83
CA ARG A 316 1.51 4.05 -6.67
C ARG A 316 0.87 4.85 -5.53
N GLN A 317 1.68 5.56 -4.77
CA GLN A 317 1.21 6.60 -3.86
C GLN A 317 1.80 7.91 -4.34
N PHE A 318 1.03 8.96 -4.59
CA PHE A 318 1.56 10.22 -5.13
C PHE A 318 1.70 11.30 -4.06
N GLY A 319 2.69 12.20 -4.21
CA GLY A 319 2.82 13.37 -3.35
C GLY A 319 1.79 14.44 -3.69
N LEU A 320 1.47 14.55 -4.99
CA LEU A 320 0.41 15.41 -5.52
C LEU A 320 -0.78 14.58 -6.01
N PHE A 321 -1.93 15.22 -6.15
CA PHE A 321 -3.13 14.56 -6.67
C PHE A 321 -3.09 14.44 -8.20
N HIS A 322 -2.21 13.57 -8.71
CA HIS A 322 -2.08 13.20 -10.13
C HIS A 322 -3.28 12.36 -10.61
N HIS A 323 -4.48 12.90 -10.47
CA HIS A 323 -5.74 12.23 -10.76
C HIS A 323 -5.99 11.95 -12.25
N LYS A 324 -5.08 12.39 -13.13
CA LYS A 324 -5.08 12.09 -14.56
C LYS A 324 -4.09 10.99 -14.93
N TYR A 325 -3.28 10.52 -13.98
CA TYR A 325 -2.38 9.40 -14.20
C TYR A 325 -3.15 8.15 -14.61
N ARG A 326 -2.63 7.45 -15.61
CA ARG A 326 -3.07 6.12 -16.02
C ARG A 326 -1.83 5.27 -16.28
N TYR A 327 -1.85 4.06 -15.73
CA TYR A 327 -0.87 3.03 -15.98
C TYR A 327 -1.09 2.42 -17.38
N ASP A 328 -0.01 2.19 -18.11
CA ASP A 328 -0.02 1.58 -19.44
C ASP A 328 0.01 0.06 -19.33
N ASP A 329 -1.09 -0.58 -19.72
CA ASP A 329 -1.28 -2.03 -19.75
C ASP A 329 -1.37 -2.49 -21.19
N ILE A 330 -0.24 -2.47 -21.93
CA ILE A 330 0.03 -2.93 -23.32
C ILE A 330 -1.10 -2.66 -24.34
N ASP A 331 -2.26 -3.26 -24.13
CA ASP A 331 -3.50 -3.17 -24.91
C ASP A 331 -4.47 -2.06 -24.46
N ARG A 332 -4.32 -1.47 -23.25
CA ARG A 332 -5.22 -0.42 -22.72
C ARG A 332 -4.59 0.40 -21.59
N PHE A 333 -5.17 1.55 -21.29
CA PHE A 333 -4.86 2.29 -20.07
C PHE A 333 -5.72 1.87 -18.88
N SER A 334 -5.14 1.92 -17.68
CA SER A 334 -5.85 1.72 -16.43
C SER A 334 -6.91 2.81 -16.18
N THR A 335 -7.78 2.58 -15.18
CA THR A 335 -8.53 3.67 -14.56
C THR A 335 -7.62 4.62 -13.79
N ASN A 336 -8.01 5.89 -13.63
CA ASN A 336 -7.29 6.83 -12.77
C ASN A 336 -7.80 6.81 -11.31
N ILE A 337 -7.17 7.60 -10.43
CA ILE A 337 -7.51 7.61 -8.99
C ILE A 337 -8.99 7.91 -8.71
N ILE A 338 -9.61 8.85 -9.43
CA ILE A 338 -11.02 9.22 -9.22
C ILE A 338 -11.96 8.11 -9.72
N GLU A 339 -11.56 7.43 -10.80
CA GLU A 339 -12.33 6.33 -11.38
C GLU A 339 -12.33 5.07 -10.50
N GLN A 340 -11.38 4.92 -9.57
CA GLN A 340 -11.36 3.81 -8.60
C GLN A 340 -12.66 3.72 -7.79
N LYS A 341 -13.30 4.85 -7.42
CA LYS A 341 -14.62 4.87 -6.76
C LYS A 341 -15.66 4.09 -7.56
N ARG A 342 -15.69 4.29 -8.88
CA ARG A 342 -16.65 3.63 -9.78
C ARG A 342 -16.39 2.12 -9.84
N ASN A 343 -15.13 1.70 -9.88
CA ASN A 343 -14.78 0.28 -9.89
C ASN A 343 -15.08 -0.40 -8.56
N ALA A 344 -14.74 0.22 -7.42
CA ALA A 344 -15.12 -0.25 -6.09
C ALA A 344 -16.65 -0.41 -5.97
N LYS A 345 -17.42 0.57 -6.44
CA LYS A 345 -18.88 0.49 -6.46
C LYS A 345 -19.40 -0.64 -7.36
N TYR A 346 -18.73 -0.90 -8.47
CA TYR A 346 -19.11 -1.98 -9.39
C TYR A 346 -18.71 -3.36 -8.86
N ILE A 347 -17.64 -3.48 -8.07
CA ILE A 347 -17.33 -4.66 -7.25
C ILE A 347 -18.49 -4.93 -6.28
N VAL A 348 -18.94 -3.91 -5.55
CA VAL A 348 -20.11 -4.03 -4.65
C VAL A 348 -21.37 -4.46 -5.42
N GLN A 349 -21.64 -3.87 -6.59
CA GLN A 349 -22.74 -4.31 -7.46
C GLN A 349 -22.64 -5.78 -7.85
N THR A 350 -21.42 -6.27 -8.09
CA THR A 350 -21.16 -7.67 -8.44
C THR A 350 -21.34 -8.59 -7.22
N TYR A 351 -20.97 -8.15 -6.01
CA TYR A 351 -21.33 -8.86 -4.77
C TYR A 351 -22.83 -8.89 -4.52
N ILE A 352 -23.58 -7.83 -4.82
CA ILE A 352 -25.05 -7.84 -4.74
C ILE A 352 -25.61 -8.94 -5.66
N GLN A 353 -25.12 -9.02 -6.90
CA GLN A 353 -25.50 -10.09 -7.84
C GLN A 353 -25.09 -11.48 -7.34
N LEU A 354 -23.90 -11.61 -6.75
CA LEU A 354 -23.41 -12.87 -6.16
C LEU A 354 -24.35 -13.37 -5.07
N ILE A 355 -24.69 -12.50 -4.11
CA ILE A 355 -25.54 -12.86 -2.98
C ILE A 355 -26.98 -13.15 -3.43
N ASP A 356 -27.53 -12.36 -4.36
CA ASP A 356 -28.84 -12.67 -4.97
C ASP A 356 -28.82 -14.03 -5.68
N PHE A 357 -27.72 -14.37 -6.38
CA PHE A 357 -27.57 -15.68 -7.02
C PHE A 357 -27.51 -16.82 -5.99
N ILE A 358 -26.72 -16.65 -4.91
CA ILE A 358 -26.63 -17.64 -3.82
C ILE A 358 -28.01 -17.87 -3.19
N MET A 359 -28.75 -16.80 -2.90
CA MET A 359 -30.05 -16.89 -2.22
C MET A 359 -31.17 -17.40 -3.11
N SER A 360 -31.20 -17.02 -4.40
CA SER A 360 -32.30 -17.36 -5.32
C SER A 360 -32.05 -18.63 -6.15
N GLY A 361 -30.81 -19.08 -6.27
CA GLY A 361 -30.41 -20.16 -7.17
C GLY A 361 -30.36 -19.77 -8.65
N SER A 362 -30.75 -18.55 -9.02
CA SER A 362 -30.83 -18.10 -10.42
C SER A 362 -30.02 -16.83 -10.65
N LYS A 363 -29.07 -16.88 -11.60
CA LYS A 363 -28.19 -15.74 -11.87
C LYS A 363 -28.90 -14.70 -12.72
N LYS A 364 -29.22 -13.56 -12.11
CA LYS A 364 -29.85 -12.41 -12.78
C LYS A 364 -28.83 -11.54 -13.54
N ASN A 365 -29.31 -10.70 -14.46
CA ASN A 365 -28.46 -9.73 -15.16
C ASN A 365 -27.96 -8.63 -14.21
N ILE A 366 -26.67 -8.28 -14.26
CA ILE A 366 -26.06 -7.29 -13.36
C ILE A 366 -26.73 -5.90 -13.42
N LYS A 367 -27.31 -5.53 -14.58
CA LYS A 367 -28.00 -4.25 -14.77
C LYS A 367 -29.21 -4.07 -13.84
N LEU A 368 -29.83 -5.16 -13.38
CA LEU A 368 -30.95 -5.11 -12.44
C LEU A 368 -30.53 -4.56 -11.07
N PHE A 369 -29.24 -4.65 -10.72
CA PHE A 369 -28.71 -4.18 -9.45
C PHE A 369 -28.13 -2.76 -9.53
N ALA A 370 -28.16 -2.10 -10.69
CA ALA A 370 -27.54 -0.77 -10.88
C ALA A 370 -28.17 0.34 -10.02
N LYS A 371 -29.40 0.13 -9.54
CA LYS A 371 -30.13 1.05 -8.64
C LYS A 371 -30.39 0.44 -7.25
N HIS A 372 -29.64 -0.60 -6.88
CA HIS A 372 -29.85 -1.26 -5.59
C HIS A 372 -29.57 -0.30 -4.42
N PRO A 373 -30.37 -0.27 -3.34
CA PRO A 373 -30.21 0.66 -2.23
C PRO A 373 -28.81 0.66 -1.59
N LEU A 374 -28.16 -0.49 -1.52
CA LEU A 374 -26.78 -0.59 -0.99
C LEU A 374 -25.75 0.18 -1.82
N LEU A 375 -26.01 0.43 -3.11
CA LEU A 375 -25.13 1.29 -3.92
C LEU A 375 -25.29 2.77 -3.58
N LYS A 376 -26.43 3.17 -3.02
CA LYS A 376 -26.62 4.50 -2.45
C LYS A 376 -25.90 4.62 -1.11
N LEU A 377 -26.03 3.60 -0.25
CA LEU A 377 -25.29 3.51 1.01
C LEU A 377 -23.77 3.61 0.78
N PHE A 378 -23.25 2.94 -0.26
CA PHE A 378 -21.86 3.07 -0.69
C PHE A 378 -21.46 4.54 -0.92
N ASP A 379 -22.27 5.30 -1.68
CA ASP A 379 -21.95 6.71 -1.97
C ASP A 379 -22.01 7.56 -0.70
N GLU A 380 -22.98 7.30 0.18
CA GLU A 380 -23.15 8.01 1.44
C GLU A 380 -21.92 7.81 2.35
N ILE A 381 -21.49 6.56 2.56
CA ILE A 381 -20.28 6.24 3.33
C ILE A 381 -19.04 6.86 2.69
N TYR A 382 -18.87 6.70 1.37
CA TYR A 382 -17.73 7.25 0.65
C TYR A 382 -17.60 8.77 0.86
N GLU A 383 -18.69 9.53 0.68
CA GLU A 383 -18.66 10.98 0.81
C GLU A 383 -18.45 11.43 2.26
N GLU A 384 -18.93 10.66 3.24
CA GLU A 384 -18.69 10.91 4.65
C GLU A 384 -17.21 10.70 5.02
N GLU A 385 -16.63 9.58 4.61
CA GLU A 385 -15.22 9.25 4.84
C GLU A 385 -14.27 10.24 4.15
N LYS A 386 -14.58 10.68 2.93
CA LYS A 386 -13.83 11.75 2.24
C LYS A 386 -13.77 13.04 3.06
N LYS A 387 -14.85 13.40 3.76
CA LYS A 387 -14.91 14.59 4.62
C LYS A 387 -14.12 14.38 5.90
N LEU A 388 -14.23 13.20 6.53
CA LEU A 388 -13.43 12.84 7.71
C LEU A 388 -11.93 12.90 7.41
N TYR A 389 -11.47 12.27 6.33
CA TYR A 389 -10.06 12.33 5.94
C TYR A 389 -9.59 13.75 5.64
N LEU A 390 -10.43 14.60 5.05
CA LEU A 390 -10.09 15.99 4.81
C LEU A 390 -9.91 16.77 6.13
N LEU A 391 -10.78 16.55 7.12
CA LEU A 391 -10.66 17.17 8.45
C LEU A 391 -9.42 16.67 9.20
N GLN A 392 -9.13 15.37 9.13
CA GLN A 392 -7.92 14.80 9.72
C GLN A 392 -6.66 15.39 9.06
N LYS A 393 -6.66 15.58 7.73
CA LYS A 393 -5.54 16.23 7.02
C LYS A 393 -5.33 17.69 7.40
N ILE A 394 -6.36 18.41 7.86
CA ILE A 394 -6.17 19.75 8.45
C ILE A 394 -5.35 19.66 9.74
N GLY A 395 -5.34 18.49 10.39
CA GLY A 395 -4.66 18.25 11.66
C GLY A 395 -5.63 18.06 12.83
N LEU A 396 -6.94 17.90 12.60
CA LEU A 396 -7.90 17.62 13.66
C LEU A 396 -7.78 16.17 14.15
N SER A 397 -8.04 15.95 15.44
CA SER A 397 -8.20 14.59 15.98
C SER A 397 -9.42 13.89 15.38
N GLU A 398 -9.47 12.56 15.48
CA GLU A 398 -10.59 11.77 14.97
C GLU A 398 -11.90 12.14 15.65
N GLU A 399 -11.88 12.32 16.98
CA GLU A 399 -13.04 12.74 17.77
C GLU A 399 -13.58 14.09 17.29
N LYS A 400 -12.71 15.10 17.17
CA LYS A 400 -13.12 16.44 16.70
C LYS A 400 -13.59 16.44 15.26
N SER A 401 -12.97 15.63 14.40
CA SER A 401 -13.40 15.45 13.01
C SER A 401 -14.82 14.89 12.93
N LYS A 402 -15.13 13.84 13.69
CA LYS A 402 -16.47 13.24 13.74
C LYS A 402 -17.51 14.21 14.31
N HIS A 403 -17.19 14.88 15.41
CA HIS A 403 -18.08 15.87 16.03
C HIS A 403 -18.41 17.01 15.06
N LEU A 404 -17.40 17.61 14.43
CA LEU A 404 -17.60 18.69 13.45
C LEU A 404 -18.40 18.23 12.23
N LEU A 405 -18.15 17.01 11.75
CA LEU A 405 -18.90 16.48 10.62
C LEU A 405 -20.38 16.28 10.93
N HIS A 406 -20.70 15.87 12.15
CA HIS A 406 -22.06 15.75 12.63
C HIS A 406 -22.76 17.12 12.72
N GLU A 407 -22.16 18.07 13.43
CA GLU A 407 -22.79 19.37 13.73
C GLU A 407 -22.78 20.35 12.54
N HIS A 408 -21.78 20.27 11.66
CA HIS A 408 -21.48 21.32 10.67
C HIS A 408 -21.27 20.80 9.25
N LYS A 409 -21.92 19.67 8.89
CA LYS A 409 -21.81 19.00 7.57
C LYS A 409 -21.84 19.95 6.36
N LYS A 410 -22.80 20.87 6.30
CA LYS A 410 -22.97 21.83 5.19
C LYS A 410 -21.79 22.80 5.03
N MET A 411 -21.14 23.18 6.13
CA MET A 411 -19.94 24.03 6.10
C MET A 411 -18.76 23.25 5.52
N ILE A 412 -18.58 22.00 5.97
CA ILE A 412 -17.51 21.12 5.53
C ILE A 412 -17.65 20.80 4.04
N GLU A 413 -18.86 20.61 3.53
CA GLU A 413 -19.12 20.45 2.08
C GLU A 413 -18.68 21.68 1.28
N LYS A 414 -18.90 22.89 1.82
CA LYS A 414 -18.46 24.13 1.17
C LYS A 414 -16.95 24.29 1.20
N PHE A 415 -16.28 23.86 2.28
CA PHE A 415 -14.84 23.80 2.38
C PHE A 415 -14.25 22.82 1.37
N GLN A 416 -14.74 21.58 1.37
CA GLN A 416 -14.35 20.50 0.48
C GLN A 416 -14.46 20.90 -1.00
N LYS A 417 -15.54 21.59 -1.39
CA LYS A 417 -15.71 22.09 -2.76
C LYS A 417 -14.58 23.04 -3.20
N SER A 418 -14.19 23.98 -2.33
CA SER A 418 -13.09 24.90 -2.63
C SER A 418 -11.72 24.22 -2.55
N PHE A 419 -11.56 23.23 -1.66
CA PHE A 419 -10.36 22.40 -1.60
C PHE A 419 -10.17 21.59 -2.91
N TYR A 420 -11.20 20.88 -3.37
CA TYR A 420 -11.16 20.09 -4.61
C TYR A 420 -11.00 20.93 -5.86
N TYR A 421 -11.43 22.20 -5.84
CA TYR A 421 -11.14 23.10 -6.94
C TYR A 421 -9.62 23.20 -7.17
N PHE A 422 -8.83 23.43 -6.11
CA PHE A 422 -7.37 23.53 -6.22
C PHE A 422 -6.71 22.16 -6.39
N GLU A 423 -7.13 21.15 -5.62
CA GLU A 423 -6.56 19.79 -5.68
C GLU A 423 -6.61 19.18 -7.09
N ARG A 424 -7.64 19.51 -7.87
CA ARG A 424 -7.85 18.98 -9.23
C ARG A 424 -7.26 19.84 -10.35
N GLN A 425 -6.50 20.88 -10.04
CA GLN A 425 -5.87 21.68 -11.08
C GLN A 425 -4.69 20.93 -11.71
N THR A 426 -4.65 20.97 -13.03
CA THR A 426 -3.61 20.31 -13.85
C THR A 426 -2.93 21.30 -14.78
N SER A 427 -1.70 21.02 -15.18
CA SER A 427 -0.91 21.91 -16.01
C SER A 427 -1.58 22.21 -17.36
N SER A 428 -1.41 23.45 -17.81
CA SER A 428 -1.77 23.89 -19.16
C SER A 428 -0.90 23.28 -20.26
N LYS A 429 0.22 22.63 -19.93
CA LYS A 429 1.07 21.90 -20.90
C LYS A 429 0.39 20.66 -21.51
N GLY A 430 -0.71 20.18 -20.91
CA GLY A 430 -1.43 19.01 -21.39
C GLY A 430 -0.84 17.70 -20.90
N GLU A 431 -1.22 16.62 -21.58
CA GLU A 431 -0.80 15.25 -21.26
C GLU A 431 0.67 15.01 -21.59
N VAL A 432 1.35 14.22 -20.76
CA VAL A 432 2.75 13.84 -20.92
C VAL A 432 2.90 12.33 -20.70
N LYS A 433 3.85 11.73 -21.40
CA LYS A 433 4.29 10.36 -21.11
C LYS A 433 5.13 10.32 -19.85
N VAL A 434 4.97 9.26 -19.06
CA VAL A 434 5.77 8.93 -17.88
C VAL A 434 6.33 7.51 -18.03
N ALA A 435 7.10 7.03 -17.06
CA ALA A 435 7.84 5.78 -17.19
C ALA A 435 6.95 4.56 -17.48
N ASP A 436 5.76 4.51 -16.89
CA ASP A 436 4.84 3.37 -16.92
C ASP A 436 3.42 3.77 -17.33
N GLY A 437 3.27 4.89 -18.05
CA GLY A 437 1.95 5.45 -18.28
C GLY A 437 1.89 6.83 -18.94
N ILE A 438 0.74 7.47 -18.74
CA ILE A 438 0.48 8.85 -19.14
C ILE A 438 -0.05 9.64 -17.93
N ASN A 439 0.20 10.95 -17.92
CA ASN A 439 -0.33 11.83 -16.88
C ASN A 439 -0.59 13.24 -17.41
N ARG A 440 -1.39 14.00 -16.66
CA ARG A 440 -1.43 15.45 -16.75
C ARG A 440 -1.07 16.05 -15.39
N ASN A 441 0.12 16.61 -15.29
CA ASN A 441 0.75 16.99 -14.02
C ASN A 441 -0.14 17.88 -13.14
N ALA A 442 -0.25 17.53 -11.86
CA ALA A 442 -0.88 18.36 -10.84
C ALA A 442 -0.04 19.61 -10.56
N ILE A 443 -0.69 20.78 -10.50
CA ILE A 443 0.00 22.06 -10.31
C ILE A 443 -0.03 22.58 -8.87
N PHE A 444 -0.89 21.99 -8.03
CA PHE A 444 -1.05 22.40 -6.63
C PHE A 444 -0.83 21.23 -5.67
N CYS A 445 0.07 21.44 -4.71
CA CYS A 445 0.31 20.55 -3.58
C CYS A 445 -0.57 20.97 -2.40
N MET A 446 -1.74 20.34 -2.28
CA MET A 446 -2.67 20.64 -1.18
C MET A 446 -2.15 20.18 0.19
N ARG A 447 -1.20 19.24 0.22
CA ARG A 447 -0.53 18.82 1.45
C ARG A 447 0.34 19.95 2.02
N ASP A 448 1.12 20.60 1.16
CA ASP A 448 1.88 21.80 1.54
C ASP A 448 0.95 22.90 2.02
N LEU A 449 -0.15 23.15 1.30
CA LEU A 449 -1.13 24.14 1.74
C LEU A 449 -1.62 23.91 3.17
N LEU A 450 -2.10 22.69 3.48
CA LEU A 450 -2.66 22.40 4.80
C LEU A 450 -1.61 22.49 5.91
N ARG A 451 -0.36 22.10 5.63
CA ARG A 451 0.74 22.24 6.58
C ARG A 451 1.08 23.71 6.84
N GLU A 452 1.29 24.49 5.78
CA GLU A 452 1.71 25.89 5.90
C GLU A 452 0.59 26.79 6.45
N LEU A 453 -0.68 26.55 6.08
CA LEU A 453 -1.81 27.29 6.64
C LEU A 453 -1.96 27.08 8.15
N ALA A 454 -1.76 25.85 8.63
CA ALA A 454 -1.81 25.57 10.06
C ALA A 454 -0.71 26.34 10.82
N GLN A 455 0.51 26.39 10.27
CA GLN A 455 1.62 27.15 10.84
C GLN A 455 1.37 28.66 10.83
N HIS A 456 0.86 29.19 9.71
CA HIS A 456 0.47 30.60 9.61
C HIS A 456 -0.55 30.99 10.68
N HIS A 457 -1.55 30.14 10.90
CA HIS A 457 -2.61 30.40 11.86
C HIS A 457 -2.21 30.20 13.33
N LEU A 458 -1.02 29.68 13.63
CA LEU A 458 -0.43 29.79 14.98
C LEU A 458 -0.09 31.25 15.34
N GLN A 459 0.22 32.06 14.34
CA GLN A 459 0.73 33.42 14.54
C GLN A 459 -0.35 34.47 14.33
N THR A 460 -1.34 34.20 13.48
CA THR A 460 -2.37 35.19 13.13
C THR A 460 -3.64 34.56 12.57
N GLU A 461 -4.80 35.18 12.83
CA GLU A 461 -6.07 34.79 12.19
C GLU A 461 -6.30 35.46 10.83
N VAL A 462 -5.37 36.30 10.38
CA VAL A 462 -5.52 37.06 9.13
C VAL A 462 -5.33 36.13 7.92
N PRO A 463 -6.30 36.07 6.98
CA PRO A 463 -6.13 35.31 5.75
C PRO A 463 -4.99 35.85 4.88
N LEU A 464 -4.30 34.94 4.19
CA LEU A 464 -3.26 35.28 3.22
C LEU A 464 -3.84 35.97 1.99
N ALA A 465 -3.06 36.87 1.42
CA ALA A 465 -3.32 37.38 0.08
C ALA A 465 -3.35 36.24 -0.93
N THR A 466 -4.19 36.34 -1.98
CA THR A 466 -4.36 35.24 -2.95
C THR A 466 -3.04 34.85 -3.63
N SER A 467 -2.17 35.82 -3.93
CA SER A 467 -0.85 35.55 -4.52
C SER A 467 0.02 34.67 -3.63
N GLU A 468 0.04 34.94 -2.33
CA GLU A 468 0.77 34.16 -1.34
C GLU A 468 0.15 32.79 -1.12
N PHE A 469 -1.17 32.72 -1.00
CA PHE A 469 -1.92 31.47 -0.91
C PHE A 469 -1.62 30.52 -2.07
N LEU A 470 -1.61 31.03 -3.31
CA LEU A 470 -1.24 30.23 -4.49
C LEU A 470 0.23 29.79 -4.43
N ARG A 471 1.13 30.67 -3.97
CA ARG A 471 2.57 30.37 -3.84
C ARG A 471 2.85 29.21 -2.88
N LEU A 472 2.12 29.13 -1.75
CA LEU A 472 2.31 28.06 -0.75
C LEU A 472 2.06 26.66 -1.31
N MET A 473 1.13 26.52 -2.25
CA MET A 473 0.77 25.23 -2.84
C MET A 473 1.37 25.00 -4.22
N LYS A 474 2.21 25.90 -4.73
CA LYS A 474 2.77 25.79 -6.08
C LYS A 474 3.67 24.55 -6.19
N SER A 475 3.40 23.67 -7.15
CA SER A 475 4.29 22.56 -7.50
C SER A 475 5.38 22.97 -8.49
N THR A 476 6.41 22.12 -8.64
CA THR A 476 7.48 22.29 -9.63
C THR A 476 6.97 22.19 -11.07
N TYR A 477 5.80 21.60 -11.30
CA TYR A 477 5.17 21.50 -12.63
C TYR A 477 4.40 22.76 -13.05
N ALA A 478 4.08 23.65 -12.09
CA ALA A 478 3.24 24.81 -12.34
C ALA A 478 4.00 25.89 -13.14
N THR A 479 3.45 26.26 -14.30
CA THR A 479 3.95 27.38 -15.11
C THR A 479 3.41 28.73 -14.62
N ASN A 480 3.97 29.85 -15.10
CA ASN A 480 3.44 31.18 -14.79
C ASN A 480 1.97 31.34 -15.25
N LYS A 481 1.61 30.74 -16.38
CA LYS A 481 0.22 30.69 -16.87
C LYS A 481 -0.68 29.93 -15.91
N ASP A 482 -0.19 28.80 -15.39
CA ASP A 482 -0.90 27.99 -14.41
C ASP A 482 -1.08 28.73 -13.07
N MET A 483 -0.28 29.76 -12.78
CA MET A 483 -0.33 30.57 -11.55
C MET A 483 -1.14 31.87 -11.67
N ALA A 484 -1.70 32.17 -12.85
CA ALA A 484 -2.45 33.42 -13.07
C ALA A 484 -3.58 33.61 -12.03
N ILE A 485 -3.67 34.81 -11.46
CA ILE A 485 -4.74 35.14 -10.50
C ILE A 485 -5.97 35.56 -11.29
N THR A 486 -7.06 34.81 -11.14
CA THR A 486 -8.34 35.08 -11.78
C THR A 486 -9.41 35.37 -10.72
N PRO A 487 -10.51 36.06 -11.06
CA PRO A 487 -11.61 36.30 -10.12
C PRO A 487 -12.14 35.01 -9.48
N TYR A 488 -12.17 33.91 -10.25
CA TYR A 488 -12.62 32.61 -9.77
C TYR A 488 -11.65 31.98 -8.76
N ARG A 489 -10.33 32.16 -8.95
CA ARG A 489 -9.31 31.71 -7.98
C ARG A 489 -9.34 32.52 -6.70
N ILE A 490 -9.52 33.85 -6.80
CA ILE A 490 -9.69 34.72 -5.63
C ILE A 490 -10.88 34.23 -4.81
N PHE A 491 -12.02 34.01 -5.47
CA PHE A 491 -13.23 33.49 -4.81
C PHE A 491 -12.99 32.17 -4.07
N HIS A 492 -12.35 31.19 -4.70
CA HIS A 492 -12.08 29.89 -4.06
C HIS A 492 -11.03 29.98 -2.96
N ALA A 493 -9.98 30.79 -3.13
CA ALA A 493 -8.96 31.01 -2.10
C ALA A 493 -9.57 31.66 -0.85
N SER A 494 -10.35 32.74 -1.02
CA SER A 494 -11.04 33.40 0.08
C SER A 494 -12.03 32.48 0.80
N ARG A 495 -12.79 31.66 0.05
CA ARG A 495 -13.72 30.69 0.64
C ARG A 495 -13.00 29.59 1.41
N LEU A 496 -11.94 29.04 0.84
CA LEU A 496 -11.16 27.97 1.49
C LEU A 496 -10.61 28.47 2.82
N GLN A 497 -9.92 29.62 2.82
CA GLN A 497 -9.34 30.21 4.03
C GLN A 497 -10.42 30.56 5.07
N LYS A 498 -11.54 31.13 4.64
CA LYS A 498 -12.68 31.43 5.53
C LYS A 498 -13.18 30.17 6.24
N TYR A 499 -13.46 29.10 5.48
CA TYR A 499 -13.98 27.88 6.08
C TYR A 499 -12.93 27.12 6.90
N TYR A 500 -11.66 27.18 6.50
CA TYR A 500 -10.54 26.63 7.27
C TYR A 500 -10.48 27.23 8.68
N LEU A 501 -10.50 28.57 8.78
CA LEU A 501 -10.53 29.28 10.07
C LEU A 501 -11.78 28.96 10.88
N GLN A 502 -12.95 28.87 10.24
CA GLN A 502 -14.19 28.49 10.93
C GLN A 502 -14.10 27.06 11.49
N ILE A 503 -13.53 26.12 10.74
CA ILE A 503 -13.31 24.74 11.18
C ILE A 503 -12.41 24.72 12.41
N ILE A 504 -11.28 25.44 12.38
CA ILE A 504 -10.37 25.55 13.53
C ILE A 504 -11.11 26.08 14.76
N LYS A 505 -11.82 27.21 14.63
CA LYS A 505 -12.55 27.83 15.74
C LYS A 505 -13.64 26.92 16.33
N LEU A 506 -14.42 26.28 15.47
CA LEU A 506 -15.52 25.41 15.89
C LEU A 506 -15.02 24.08 16.48
N SER A 507 -13.83 23.62 16.08
CA SER A 507 -13.26 22.38 16.62
C SER A 507 -12.98 22.46 18.13
N LYS A 508 -12.76 23.68 18.64
CA LYS A 508 -12.27 23.97 20.00
C LYS A 508 -10.94 23.30 20.33
N GLU A 509 -10.23 22.80 19.31
CA GLU A 509 -8.92 22.22 19.45
C GLU A 509 -7.86 23.31 19.33
N SER A 510 -6.77 23.19 20.10
CA SER A 510 -5.72 24.20 20.07
C SER A 510 -5.05 24.24 18.70
N VAL A 511 -4.76 25.45 18.21
CA VAL A 511 -4.14 25.63 16.89
C VAL A 511 -2.76 24.97 16.87
N GLU A 512 -2.06 24.95 18.00
CA GLU A 512 -0.79 24.26 18.22
C GLU A 512 -0.90 22.77 17.91
N ASN A 513 -1.91 22.09 18.44
CA ASN A 513 -2.11 20.65 18.21
C ASN A 513 -2.48 20.38 16.75
N ILE A 514 -3.34 21.24 16.17
CA ILE A 514 -3.70 21.15 14.75
C ILE A 514 -2.45 21.28 13.88
N ALA A 515 -1.61 22.28 14.13
CA ALA A 515 -0.41 22.54 13.36
C ALA A 515 0.63 21.42 13.49
N LEU A 516 0.84 20.88 14.70
CA LEU A 516 1.72 19.73 14.93
C LEU A 516 1.26 18.49 14.16
N ARG A 517 -0.03 18.14 14.22
CA ARG A 517 -0.55 16.99 13.48
C ARG A 517 -0.56 17.23 11.97
N ALA A 518 -0.88 18.44 11.52
CA ALA A 518 -0.83 18.80 10.11
C ALA A 518 0.59 18.63 9.52
N MET A 519 1.64 18.97 10.26
CA MET A 519 3.03 18.74 9.85
C MET A 519 3.35 17.26 9.63
N ILE A 520 2.82 16.39 10.49
CA ILE A 520 3.09 14.95 10.44
C ILE A 520 2.29 14.30 9.31
N ILE A 521 0.99 14.60 9.23
CA ILE A 521 0.07 14.01 8.24
C ILE A 521 0.41 14.48 6.82
N ASN A 522 0.86 15.72 6.66
CA ASN A 522 1.21 16.34 5.39
C ASN A 522 2.72 16.55 5.21
N LYS A 523 3.54 15.63 5.75
CA LYS A 523 5.00 15.71 5.63
C LYS A 523 5.43 15.74 4.15
N PRO A 524 6.42 16.57 3.78
CA PRO A 524 6.86 16.72 2.39
C PRO A 524 7.59 15.48 1.86
N ASP A 525 8.24 14.72 2.74
CA ASP A 525 9.13 13.61 2.38
C ASP A 525 8.42 12.24 2.43
N ARG A 526 7.19 12.19 1.90
CA ARG A 526 6.43 10.93 1.80
C ARG A 526 6.89 10.13 0.58
N THR A 527 7.13 8.84 0.78
CA THR A 527 7.48 7.89 -0.29
C THR A 527 6.38 7.88 -1.31
N THR A 528 6.67 8.42 -2.49
CA THR A 528 5.70 8.65 -3.53
C THR A 528 6.25 8.34 -4.92
N GLY A 529 5.38 7.96 -5.86
CA GLY A 529 5.70 7.67 -7.25
C GLY A 529 6.82 6.64 -7.42
N ASN A 530 7.73 6.95 -8.33
CA ASN A 530 8.93 6.17 -8.64
C ASN A 530 9.97 6.11 -7.52
N ALA A 531 9.81 6.90 -6.45
CA ALA A 531 10.78 6.91 -5.36
C ALA A 531 10.93 5.53 -4.71
N ILE A 532 9.86 4.73 -4.62
CA ILE A 532 9.93 3.38 -4.04
C ILE A 532 10.79 2.45 -4.90
N ILE A 533 10.67 2.53 -6.22
CA ILE A 533 11.42 1.70 -7.17
C ILE A 533 12.90 2.07 -7.13
N ILE A 534 13.20 3.38 -7.23
CA ILE A 534 14.57 3.90 -7.16
C ILE A 534 15.21 3.56 -5.80
N MET A 535 14.42 3.62 -4.73
CA MET A 535 14.85 3.26 -3.37
C MET A 535 15.14 1.77 -3.26
N ALA A 536 14.29 0.90 -3.80
CA ALA A 536 14.52 -0.54 -3.83
C ALA A 536 15.82 -0.90 -4.59
N ASP A 537 16.05 -0.29 -5.76
CA ASP A 537 17.28 -0.47 -6.53
C ASP A 537 18.53 -0.01 -5.75
N GLU A 538 18.43 1.15 -5.08
CA GLU A 538 19.51 1.66 -4.23
C GLU A 538 19.77 0.74 -3.03
N MET A 539 18.72 0.18 -2.41
CA MET A 539 18.84 -0.80 -1.34
C MET A 539 19.52 -2.09 -1.82
N ILE A 540 19.10 -2.66 -2.96
CA ILE A 540 19.71 -3.85 -3.56
C ILE A 540 21.20 -3.60 -3.83
N ARG A 541 21.54 -2.45 -4.41
CA ARG A 541 22.93 -2.08 -4.68
C ARG A 541 23.75 -1.98 -3.39
N LYS A 542 23.18 -1.43 -2.33
CA LYS A 542 23.84 -1.28 -1.02
C LYS A 542 23.90 -2.55 -0.20
N LYS A 543 23.03 -3.52 -0.44
CA LYS A 543 23.02 -4.81 0.26
C LYS A 543 24.35 -5.55 0.14
N LYS A 544 25.11 -5.35 -0.94
CA LYS A 544 26.45 -5.93 -1.16
C LYS A 544 27.49 -5.42 -0.15
N ASP A 545 27.29 -4.22 0.38
CA ASP A 545 28.20 -3.55 1.31
C ASP A 545 27.79 -3.73 2.79
N LEU A 546 26.67 -4.42 3.04
CA LEU A 546 26.00 -4.47 4.35
C LEU A 546 25.70 -5.91 4.78
N ASP A 547 25.96 -6.21 6.05
CA ASP A 547 25.43 -7.41 6.66
C ASP A 547 23.89 -7.34 6.78
N PHE A 548 23.27 -8.47 7.12
CA PHE A 548 21.81 -8.57 7.20
C PHE A 548 21.22 -7.63 8.27
N ASP A 549 21.83 -7.55 9.46
CA ASP A 549 21.35 -6.74 10.57
C ASP A 549 21.39 -5.24 10.27
N GLN A 550 22.48 -4.77 9.65
CA GLN A 550 22.63 -3.39 9.21
C GLN A 550 21.58 -3.04 8.16
N PHE A 551 21.36 -3.93 7.21
CA PHE A 551 20.38 -3.75 6.14
C PHE A 551 18.96 -3.74 6.69
N ASN A 552 18.62 -4.67 7.60
CA ASN A 552 17.32 -4.71 8.25
C ASN A 552 17.07 -3.43 9.07
N LYS A 553 18.06 -2.96 9.84
CA LYS A 553 17.98 -1.68 10.59
C LYS A 553 17.73 -0.48 9.67
N ILE A 554 18.37 -0.43 8.51
CA ILE A 554 18.14 0.64 7.51
C ILE A 554 16.71 0.57 6.98
N THR A 555 16.25 -0.63 6.62
CA THR A 555 14.90 -0.86 6.09
C THR A 555 13.84 -0.44 7.10
N GLU A 556 13.96 -0.93 8.34
CA GLU A 556 13.05 -0.62 9.44
C GLU A 556 13.04 0.87 9.79
N SER A 557 14.23 1.50 9.86
CA SER A 557 14.31 2.95 10.09
C SER A 557 13.61 3.73 8.97
N PHE A 558 13.82 3.34 7.72
CA PHE A 558 13.16 3.99 6.59
C PHE A 558 11.63 3.82 6.65
N ILE A 559 11.12 2.61 6.90
CA ILE A 559 9.69 2.35 7.07
C ILE A 559 9.10 3.21 8.20
N LYS A 560 9.79 3.29 9.36
CA LYS A 560 9.34 4.10 10.50
C LYS A 560 9.26 5.60 10.13
N GLU A 561 10.27 6.14 9.47
CA GLU A 561 10.27 7.54 8.99
C GLU A 561 9.16 7.81 7.97
N GLN A 562 8.73 6.78 7.22
CA GLN A 562 7.72 6.88 6.17
C GLN A 562 6.29 6.60 6.66
N THR A 563 6.13 5.93 7.79
CA THR A 563 4.84 5.63 8.42
C THR A 563 4.11 6.91 8.88
N LEU A 564 2.78 6.93 8.76
CA LEU A 564 1.91 7.98 9.30
C LEU A 564 1.08 7.42 10.46
N TYR A 565 1.49 7.70 11.69
CA TYR A 565 0.74 7.28 12.88
C TYR A 565 -0.50 8.14 13.09
N LYS A 566 -1.63 7.73 12.50
CA LYS A 566 -2.91 8.46 12.59
C LYS A 566 -3.50 8.53 14.01
N HIS A 567 -3.16 7.58 14.89
CA HIS A 567 -3.80 7.42 16.21
C HIS A 567 -2.86 7.64 17.42
N HIS A 568 -1.55 7.85 17.23
CA HIS A 568 -0.58 7.95 18.34
C HIS A 568 -0.07 9.37 18.64
N LEU A 569 -0.68 10.40 18.06
CA LEU A 569 -0.26 11.78 18.30
C LEU A 569 -0.77 12.37 19.61
N ASP A 570 -1.55 11.62 20.40
CA ASP A 570 -2.20 12.15 21.60
C ASP A 570 -1.34 12.16 22.87
N TYR A 571 -0.09 11.63 22.91
CA TYR A 571 0.74 11.85 24.11
C TYR A 571 2.28 11.74 23.94
N ASN A 572 2.79 10.77 23.18
CA ASN A 572 4.24 10.46 23.19
C ASN A 572 5.08 11.22 22.15
N TYR A 573 4.48 11.62 21.03
CA TYR A 573 5.22 12.32 19.97
C TYR A 573 5.62 13.74 20.36
N HIS A 574 4.89 14.38 21.29
CA HIS A 574 5.23 15.73 21.75
C HIS A 574 6.57 15.74 22.52
N GLN A 575 6.87 14.67 23.27
CA GLN A 575 8.14 14.45 23.95
C GLN A 575 9.26 14.15 22.95
N GLU A 576 9.04 13.24 21.99
CA GLU A 576 10.03 12.91 20.95
C GLU A 576 10.33 14.11 20.04
N TYR A 577 9.33 14.85 19.59
CA TYR A 577 9.52 16.04 18.76
C TYR A 577 10.18 17.18 19.55
N GLN A 578 9.82 17.42 20.81
CA GLN A 578 10.55 18.37 21.65
C GLN A 578 12.00 17.92 21.88
N ASN A 579 12.26 16.61 21.96
CA ASN A 579 13.61 16.08 22.08
C ASN A 579 14.40 16.24 20.77
N ILE A 580 13.77 16.01 19.61
CA ILE A 580 14.35 16.22 18.28
C ILE A 580 14.63 17.72 18.04
N SER A 581 13.69 18.60 18.39
CA SER A 581 13.86 20.05 18.35
C SER A 581 14.94 20.55 19.33
N LYS A 582 15.03 19.98 20.54
CA LYS A 582 16.10 20.26 21.52
C LYS A 582 17.46 19.71 21.10
N SER A 583 17.52 18.56 20.42
CA SER A 583 18.77 18.04 19.87
C SER A 583 19.24 18.85 18.66
N ASN A 584 18.31 19.34 17.83
CA ASN A 584 18.64 20.26 16.74
C ASN A 584 19.03 21.64 17.26
N SER A 585 18.43 22.14 18.34
CA SER A 585 18.80 23.43 18.96
C SER A 585 20.12 23.37 19.74
N LYS A 586 20.52 22.21 20.25
CA LYS A 586 21.86 21.98 20.81
C LYS A 586 22.94 21.85 19.72
N LEU A 587 22.59 21.34 18.54
CA LEU A 587 23.49 21.32 17.37
C LEU A 587 23.65 22.71 16.72
N THR A 588 22.66 23.60 16.83
CA THR A 588 22.74 24.98 16.32
C THR A 588 23.30 26.01 17.29
N LYS A 589 23.54 25.65 18.57
CA LYS A 589 24.22 26.54 19.53
C LYS A 589 25.75 26.55 19.41
N GLN A 590 26.30 25.83 18.44
CA GLN A 590 27.75 25.78 18.19
C GLN A 590 28.17 26.21 16.77
N SER A 591 27.28 26.86 16.03
CA SER A 591 27.63 27.52 14.77
C SER A 591 26.66 28.68 14.51
N ASP A 592 27.15 29.91 14.63
CA ASP A 592 26.49 31.11 14.10
C ASP A 592 26.42 30.98 12.57
N THR A 593 25.37 30.39 12.06
CA THR A 593 24.95 30.50 10.65
C THR A 593 23.45 30.27 10.57
N ASN A 594 22.74 31.31 10.11
CA ASN A 594 21.30 31.37 9.91
C ASN A 594 20.78 30.16 9.11
N ILE A 595 19.95 29.33 9.75
CA ILE A 595 18.99 28.50 9.01
C ILE A 595 17.80 29.39 8.68
N LEU A 596 17.56 29.53 7.38
CA LEU A 596 16.52 30.34 6.75
C LEU A 596 15.10 29.98 7.25
N LEU A 597 14.60 30.75 8.21
CA LEU A 597 13.22 31.21 8.19
C LEU A 597 13.10 32.22 7.06
N PHE A 598 12.26 31.97 6.05
CA PHE A 598 11.96 32.93 5.00
C PHE A 598 11.41 34.24 5.60
N PRO A 599 12.05 35.41 5.45
CA PRO A 599 11.41 36.68 5.69
C PRO A 599 10.91 37.25 4.36
N LEU A 600 9.64 37.67 4.36
CA LEU A 600 9.05 38.49 3.31
C LEU A 600 9.85 39.80 3.17
N LEU A 601 10.26 40.10 1.93
CA LEU A 601 10.99 41.32 1.56
C LEU A 601 10.10 42.57 1.71
N HIS A 602 10.57 43.55 2.49
CA HIS A 602 10.35 44.97 2.22
C HIS A 602 11.70 45.69 2.26
N GLY A 603 12.03 46.38 1.17
CA GLY A 603 13.31 47.04 0.99
C GLY A 603 13.40 48.40 1.66
N LYS A 604 14.62 48.81 1.99
CA LYS A 604 15.15 50.17 1.82
C LYS A 604 16.68 50.16 1.94
N ASN A 605 17.30 50.97 1.11
CA ASN A 605 18.75 51.18 0.93
C ASN A 605 19.47 51.67 2.20
N SER A 606 20.71 51.21 2.38
CA SER A 606 21.88 52.05 2.69
C SER A 606 23.16 51.21 2.65
N GLY A 607 24.15 51.63 1.86
CA GLY A 607 25.39 50.89 1.61
C GLY A 607 26.46 51.06 2.69
N HIS A 608 27.41 50.11 2.72
CA HIS A 608 28.85 50.27 2.99
C HIS A 608 29.58 48.92 2.80
N PRO A 609 30.91 48.91 2.60
CA PRO A 609 31.61 47.91 1.78
C PRO A 609 32.04 46.64 2.51
N GLU A 610 32.26 45.62 1.68
CA GLU A 610 32.68 44.25 1.97
C GLU A 610 33.99 44.16 2.78
N LYS A 611 33.99 43.27 3.78
CA LYS A 611 35.19 42.61 4.29
C LYS A 611 35.01 41.10 4.12
N GLU A 612 35.87 40.52 3.29
CA GLU A 612 36.01 39.07 3.11
C GLU A 612 36.39 38.41 4.44
N LEU A 613 35.58 37.45 4.87
CA LEU A 613 35.89 36.52 5.96
C LEU A 613 35.84 35.11 5.37
N HIS A 614 37.02 34.48 5.32
CA HIS A 614 37.18 33.09 4.94
C HIS A 614 36.33 32.17 5.83
N PRO A 615 35.66 31.14 5.26
CA PRO A 615 34.87 30.21 6.04
C PRO A 615 35.78 29.23 6.82
N THR A 616 35.67 29.25 8.14
CA THR A 616 36.18 28.20 9.02
C THR A 616 35.30 26.96 8.86
N THR A 617 35.94 25.85 8.45
CA THR A 617 35.32 24.52 8.33
C THR A 617 34.70 24.07 9.67
N PRO A 618 33.42 23.65 9.72
CA PRO A 618 32.85 23.06 10.93
C PRO A 618 33.40 21.64 11.16
N ALA A 619 33.62 21.30 12.42
CA ALA A 619 34.08 19.99 12.86
C ALA A 619 33.15 18.86 12.38
N LYS A 620 33.72 17.91 11.62
CA LYS A 620 33.05 16.71 11.13
C LYS A 620 32.74 15.74 12.29
N GLY A 621 31.55 15.86 12.89
CA GLY A 621 30.97 14.74 13.63
C GLY A 621 30.80 13.54 12.68
N LYS A 622 31.47 12.41 12.97
CA LYS A 622 31.38 11.19 12.14
C LYS A 622 29.97 10.60 12.24
N THR A 623 29.05 11.00 11.34
CA THR A 623 27.82 10.24 11.09
C THR A 623 28.18 8.80 10.70
N SER A 624 27.58 7.82 11.37
CA SER A 624 27.72 6.39 11.06
C SER A 624 27.37 6.10 9.58
N SER A 625 27.94 5.03 9.01
CA SER A 625 27.65 4.61 7.63
C SER A 625 26.15 4.42 7.39
N ILE A 626 25.43 3.84 8.36
CA ILE A 626 23.97 3.66 8.35
C ILE A 626 23.24 4.99 8.24
N GLY A 627 23.59 5.98 9.06
CA GLY A 627 22.94 7.30 9.04
C GLY A 627 23.13 8.02 7.70
N LYS A 628 24.26 7.82 7.02
CA LYS A 628 24.49 8.36 5.67
C LYS A 628 23.60 7.69 4.62
N ILE A 629 23.38 6.38 4.73
CA ILE A 629 22.50 5.64 3.80
C ILE A 629 21.06 6.09 3.98
N ILE A 630 20.55 6.14 5.22
CA ILE A 630 19.19 6.61 5.50
C ILE A 630 18.98 8.03 4.95
N LYS A 631 19.90 8.96 5.21
CA LYS A 631 19.83 10.33 4.65
C LYS A 631 19.81 10.33 3.12
N LYS A 632 20.54 9.43 2.48
CA LYS A 632 20.52 9.28 1.02
C LYS A 632 19.15 8.77 0.53
N LEU A 633 18.58 7.76 1.18
CA LEU A 633 17.25 7.23 0.82
C LEU A 633 16.17 8.31 1.00
N LEU A 634 16.19 9.04 2.11
CA LEU A 634 15.26 10.14 2.36
C LEU A 634 15.42 11.28 1.33
N ARG A 635 16.66 11.56 0.91
CA ARG A 635 16.91 12.53 -0.16
C ARG A 635 16.35 12.05 -1.50
N ILE A 636 16.46 10.77 -1.84
CA ILE A 636 15.82 10.20 -3.04
C ILE A 636 14.30 10.44 -2.99
N VAL A 637 13.67 10.19 -1.84
CA VAL A 637 12.23 10.46 -1.65
C VAL A 637 11.91 11.94 -1.84
N HIS A 638 12.68 12.83 -1.20
CA HIS A 638 12.48 14.28 -1.31
C HIS A 638 12.60 14.78 -2.76
N ASP A 639 13.69 14.41 -3.44
CA ASP A 639 13.98 14.84 -4.81
C ASP A 639 12.95 14.31 -5.82
N ASN A 640 12.24 13.22 -5.47
CA ASN A 640 11.23 12.58 -6.30
C ASN A 640 9.79 12.74 -5.77
N ARG A 641 9.55 13.57 -4.74
CA ARG A 641 8.23 13.65 -4.07
C ARG A 641 7.08 14.09 -4.98
N GLU A 642 7.40 14.79 -6.06
CA GLU A 642 6.42 15.27 -7.04
C GLU A 642 6.31 14.35 -8.26
N SER A 643 7.26 13.43 -8.43
CA SER A 643 7.34 12.56 -9.58
C SER A 643 6.13 11.63 -9.68
N VAL A 644 5.85 11.28 -10.93
CA VAL A 644 4.78 10.37 -11.32
C VAL A 644 5.42 9.03 -11.60
#